data_AF-A0A399I4Y7-F1
#
_entry.id   AF-A0A399I4Y7-F1
#
_cell.length_a   1.000
_cell.length_b   1.000
_cell.length_c   1.000
_cell.angle_alpha   90.00
_cell.angle_beta   90.00
_cell.angle_gamma   90.00
#
_symmetry.space_group_name_H-M   'P 1'
#
loop_
_entity.id
_entity.type
_entity.pdbx_description
1 polymer ?
#
loop_
_entity_poly.entity_id
_entity_poly.type
_entity_poly.pdbx_seq_one_letter_code
_entity_poly.pdbx_strand_id
1 'polypeptide(L)'
;MKRRNIVCLMVCVAMTIFPTLPAVASIACYQCHGTSGPADYRPRDGAERDPSSGGFLGNHRTHLSAPASAGACDICHPGSGAYGSTHSTDRSRMIKVSSHINGSPLITPYNNRTSAFPQTSTPTPGTCENVNCHFERETPTWGTSDFASTGNCGQCHGAAPADGSHPTHAGVYGTPGVTNSCPKCHADHRVETNLFAHATSAGNRGLIISFAATPNNGAGGYSGDTSYPNYLPSSTPARNGNCTGTYCHSKGTSNTPVVPNITATWGGTLNTTCSGCHGGDIDADYKMGNVGSVSHTKHVLAYTYGCVKCHAATVSANRTISNNANHANRQVNIAFNNSTTAINGTYAGSASPMGKLPGSAYGICTNTYCHSTVQADGGIGAPTYGTPTWGNNPGACSLSCHRVGDHGSVAADGSPDPITTGSHTKHLSYTFNLGSDAKCPACHMWDPAPVTTSCRPCHEDIWGQYTENRYTKHVNGKIDIAFDPNFTTGKYANIAAPMSKAPRTGYSSCANTYCHSNGSSVASGTIPANTSPVWGSGAMACNGCHGNQTYTGDWRKAFPLYTTGKPKANSHWIHAQHGATCKQCHVQVTIDNTSIADTSKHVSKSYDVSPDTAGGITFTYTFSTTGGTCTNISCHGNTTAQWGSGACLGCHSITQGKRAAITSQFGANSHHIQGTLSNAACYQCHWEADSNGYINTPYHGGAAAPGAAVDLVIYGAVARPTIYTQGVTYVAYSANSKRAQIQKISTHCQGCHSDQNNGATPFGDGKTPKQYAWDGTSVAARYAQTGVVSWGKYTSATFTNVAKKRITKAYSAHGKAGANKRYWDAANGVDGDMTGKDTSGAINVQCYDCHNSHGSTVSGITSRYSSATGRYKGAILKDTIRGFGGYSTTYKPRAGGSVAKKNLRNPGASICLDCHQSATPKQALAFRGYTTPWGYSSTYGATQAIIGYWDSPFMGYSSASAGPKQRYPYKTVNLTMGGHFGASSTLNNPPDASHQINGLCTPCHDPHGVSTTLNQPYAVPLLKGTWLTSPYKEDVTPANNVAGTIRTDKYREGVQYHIDQNTFGNTPNNSAVTGITQTDAQSAGLCLNCHAKANLTNGTTHTWKSKDRVHEAVKGWKTANTTYQHNYTCSKCHSPHTSSVLPRLMVTDCLDGVHKGRFGNNPGAVLTDTGTGSYANDGTCTGQASFLGDCVSANNPGTVTGYIPGYYSGTNGVNNLINCHEGNTGSRINQQWNSVTPWAK
;
A
#
# COMPACT_ATOMS: atom_id res chain seq x y z
N MET A 1 143.15 78.77 -15.10
CA MET A 1 144.57 78.38 -15.23
C MET A 1 145.08 77.95 -13.85
N LYS A 2 145.87 76.88 -13.76
CA LYS A 2 146.31 76.20 -12.52
C LYS A 2 147.00 77.15 -11.49
N ARG A 3 146.67 77.02 -10.19
CA ARG A 3 147.62 76.89 -9.03
C ARG A 3 146.92 76.82 -7.65
N ARG A 4 147.24 75.72 -6.93
CA ARG A 4 147.62 75.59 -5.50
C ARG A 4 146.63 75.82 -4.34
N ASN A 5 146.48 74.74 -3.53
CA ASN A 5 146.39 74.70 -2.07
C ASN A 5 147.12 75.87 -1.36
N ILE A 6 146.54 76.39 -0.26
CA ILE A 6 147.18 76.78 1.03
C ILE A 6 146.30 77.86 1.72
N VAL A 7 145.50 77.47 2.72
CA VAL A 7 145.78 77.62 4.17
C VAL A 7 145.00 78.82 4.74
N CYS A 8 143.91 78.65 5.49
CA CYS A 8 143.76 77.84 6.71
C CYS A 8 144.63 78.32 7.90
N LEU A 9 145.19 79.54 7.88
CA LEU A 9 145.92 80.07 9.06
C LEU A 9 145.48 81.44 9.59
N MET A 10 144.72 82.26 8.84
CA MET A 10 144.33 83.58 9.36
C MET A 10 143.00 83.61 10.14
N VAL A 11 142.23 82.52 10.13
CA VAL A 11 140.91 82.44 10.81
C VAL A 11 141.04 82.24 12.34
N CYS A 12 142.23 81.96 12.88
CA CYS A 12 142.37 81.52 14.27
C CYS A 12 142.60 82.60 15.34
N VAL A 13 142.65 83.91 15.03
CA VAL A 13 143.07 84.90 16.07
C VAL A 13 141.99 85.91 16.48
N ALA A 14 140.86 86.03 15.78
CA ALA A 14 139.87 87.08 16.10
C ALA A 14 138.73 86.67 17.07
N MET A 15 138.75 85.45 17.62
CA MET A 15 137.60 84.86 18.34
C MET A 15 137.64 84.95 19.89
N THR A 16 138.32 85.95 20.44
CA THR A 16 138.21 86.29 21.87
C THR A 16 138.30 87.81 21.91
N ILE A 17 137.34 88.61 22.39
CA ILE A 17 136.80 88.66 23.74
C ILE A 17 135.57 89.63 23.71
N PHE A 18 134.46 89.28 24.38
CA PHE A 18 133.56 90.11 25.22
C PHE A 18 132.02 89.88 25.06
N PRO A 19 131.23 89.86 26.20
CA PRO A 19 129.85 89.35 26.28
C PRO A 19 128.74 90.44 26.36
N THR A 20 127.47 90.01 26.29
CA THR A 20 126.23 90.83 26.16
C THR A 20 125.23 90.70 27.34
N LEU A 21 124.35 91.72 27.50
CA LEU A 21 123.16 91.77 28.39
C LEU A 21 121.84 91.75 27.58
N PRO A 22 120.66 91.42 28.18
CA PRO A 22 119.40 91.15 27.46
C PRO A 22 118.37 92.31 27.46
N ALA A 23 117.38 92.23 26.55
CA ALA A 23 116.21 93.11 26.42
C ALA A 23 114.89 92.30 26.28
N VAL A 24 113.73 92.89 26.62
CA VAL A 24 112.37 92.27 26.56
C VAL A 24 111.40 93.19 25.78
N ALA A 25 110.49 92.63 24.95
CA ALA A 25 109.48 93.36 24.14
C ALA A 25 108.06 92.74 24.25
N SER A 26 106.97 93.53 24.06
CA SER A 26 105.55 93.09 24.21
C SER A 26 104.79 92.89 22.88
N ILE A 27 103.74 92.03 22.87
CA ILE A 27 102.89 91.63 21.71
C ILE A 27 101.60 92.48 21.61
N ALA A 28 101.13 92.80 20.39
CA ALA A 28 99.97 93.64 20.06
C ALA A 28 98.73 92.88 19.50
N CYS A 29 97.52 93.44 19.61
CA CYS A 29 96.25 92.72 19.34
C CYS A 29 96.07 92.16 17.91
N TYR A 30 96.48 92.91 16.89
CA TYR A 30 96.32 92.51 15.48
C TYR A 30 97.22 91.32 15.10
N GLN A 31 98.24 91.04 15.92
CA GLN A 31 99.16 89.92 15.71
C GLN A 31 98.45 88.57 15.86
N CYS A 32 97.44 88.44 16.75
CA CYS A 32 96.67 87.20 16.93
C CYS A 32 95.30 87.18 16.23
N HIS A 33 94.78 88.32 15.75
CA HIS A 33 93.42 88.40 15.17
C HIS A 33 93.41 88.80 13.67
N GLY A 34 94.58 88.93 13.03
CA GLY A 34 94.74 89.28 11.60
C GLY A 34 94.62 90.80 11.35
N THR A 35 94.93 91.38 10.18
CA THR A 35 95.42 90.89 8.87
C THR A 35 96.32 91.96 8.20
N SER A 36 97.40 92.41 8.84
CA SER A 36 98.43 93.23 8.18
C SER A 36 99.82 92.73 8.55
N GLY A 37 100.66 92.56 7.52
CA GLY A 37 102.02 92.05 7.65
C GLY A 37 102.90 92.88 8.61
N PRO A 38 104.03 92.32 9.08
CA PRO A 38 104.71 91.16 8.50
C PRO A 38 104.38 89.82 9.17
N ALA A 39 103.63 89.79 10.27
CA ALA A 39 103.44 88.56 11.02
C ALA A 39 102.00 88.41 11.55
N ASP A 40 101.29 87.44 10.95
CA ASP A 40 100.08 86.82 11.46
C ASP A 40 100.53 85.71 12.41
N TYR A 41 100.40 85.97 13.71
CA TYR A 41 100.78 85.08 14.80
C TYR A 41 99.59 84.23 15.27
N ARG A 42 98.45 84.19 14.53
CA ARG A 42 97.50 83.07 14.72
C ARG A 42 98.27 81.77 14.55
N PRO A 43 97.99 80.74 15.37
CA PRO A 43 98.64 79.44 15.24
C PRO A 43 98.69 79.02 13.76
N ARG A 44 99.91 78.90 13.23
CA ARG A 44 100.10 78.43 11.86
C ARG A 44 99.81 76.95 11.81
N ASP A 45 99.14 76.53 10.75
CA ASP A 45 98.93 75.12 10.50
C ASP A 45 100.28 74.53 10.07
N GLY A 46 100.78 73.56 10.82
CA GLY A 46 102.12 73.00 10.61
C GLY A 46 102.39 71.85 11.57
N ALA A 47 103.34 70.98 11.21
CA ALA A 47 103.63 69.74 11.94
C ALA A 47 104.40 69.97 13.26
N GLU A 48 104.96 71.16 13.47
CA GLU A 48 105.83 71.47 14.59
C GLU A 48 105.55 72.90 15.10
N ARG A 49 105.93 73.18 16.36
CA ARG A 49 105.87 74.54 16.90
C ARG A 49 106.95 75.38 16.25
N ASP A 50 106.56 76.46 15.58
CA ASP A 50 107.49 77.46 15.05
C ASP A 50 107.75 78.55 16.10
N PRO A 51 108.91 78.56 16.77
CA PRO A 51 109.19 79.52 17.83
C PRO A 51 109.29 80.96 17.32
N SER A 52 109.58 81.15 16.02
CA SER A 52 109.78 82.47 15.43
C SER A 52 108.47 83.21 15.14
N SER A 53 107.41 82.46 14.80
CA SER A 53 106.08 83.01 14.54
C SER A 53 105.08 82.76 15.68
N GLY A 54 105.47 82.09 16.76
CA GLY A 54 104.59 81.74 17.87
C GLY A 54 103.51 80.71 17.52
N GLY A 55 103.59 80.07 16.33
CA GLY A 55 102.62 79.10 15.84
C GLY A 55 102.66 77.75 16.56
N PHE A 56 101.52 77.06 16.66
CA PHE A 56 101.37 75.75 17.29
C PHE A 56 100.93 74.69 16.29
N LEU A 57 101.31 73.44 16.54
CA LEU A 57 100.81 72.27 15.81
C LEU A 57 99.27 72.23 15.83
N GLY A 58 98.66 72.14 14.65
CA GLY A 58 97.20 72.11 14.48
C GLY A 58 96.75 72.55 13.09
N ASN A 59 95.44 72.66 12.89
CA ASN A 59 94.80 73.11 11.64
C ASN A 59 93.75 74.21 11.89
N HIS A 60 94.14 75.24 12.65
CA HIS A 60 93.24 76.34 13.02
C HIS A 60 92.78 77.15 11.81
N ARG A 61 93.60 77.27 10.75
CA ARG A 61 93.24 78.07 9.57
C ARG A 61 92.24 77.37 8.68
N THR A 62 92.13 76.05 8.74
CA THR A 62 91.09 75.30 8.01
C THR A 62 89.70 75.42 8.66
N HIS A 63 89.64 75.81 9.94
CA HIS A 63 88.39 75.99 10.70
C HIS A 63 87.93 77.44 10.80
N LEU A 64 88.72 78.41 10.34
CA LEU A 64 88.44 79.84 10.47
C LEU A 64 88.59 80.56 9.12
N SER A 65 87.57 81.29 8.71
CA SER A 65 87.65 82.16 7.53
C SER A 65 88.56 83.38 7.78
N ALA A 66 89.15 83.93 6.72
CA ALA A 66 89.91 85.19 6.79
C ALA A 66 89.03 86.38 6.35
N PRO A 67 88.91 87.48 7.12
CA PRO A 67 89.43 87.69 8.49
C PRO A 67 88.52 87.07 9.57
N ALA A 68 89.11 86.53 10.64
CA ALA A 68 88.37 85.96 11.77
C ALA A 68 88.15 87.02 12.86
N SER A 69 86.92 87.17 13.34
CA SER A 69 86.62 88.06 14.48
C SER A 69 86.93 87.38 15.82
N ALA A 70 87.00 88.15 16.91
CA ALA A 70 87.13 87.59 18.27
C ALA A 70 86.01 86.60 18.61
N GLY A 71 84.80 86.80 18.06
CA GLY A 71 83.66 85.90 18.21
C GLY A 71 83.80 84.58 17.47
N ALA A 72 84.53 84.53 16.34
CA ALA A 72 84.80 83.27 15.64
C ALA A 72 85.69 82.32 16.47
N CYS A 73 86.52 82.87 17.36
CA CYS A 73 87.31 82.08 18.30
C CYS A 73 86.44 81.55 19.45
N ASP A 74 85.35 82.24 19.81
CA ASP A 74 84.51 81.95 20.99
C ASP A 74 83.82 80.57 20.91
N ILE A 75 83.57 80.10 19.68
CA ILE A 75 83.02 78.77 19.38
C ILE A 75 83.88 77.67 20.02
N CYS A 76 85.20 77.83 19.96
CA CYS A 76 86.16 76.90 20.52
C CYS A 76 86.72 77.39 21.86
N HIS A 77 86.75 78.72 22.09
CA HIS A 77 87.40 79.36 23.23
C HIS A 77 86.44 80.28 23.99
N PRO A 78 85.60 79.74 24.91
CA PRO A 78 84.56 80.51 25.56
C PRO A 78 85.10 81.73 26.31
N GLY A 79 84.47 82.88 26.07
CA GLY A 79 84.84 84.18 26.62
C GLY A 79 85.85 84.96 25.78
N SER A 80 86.42 84.38 24.72
CA SER A 80 87.36 85.09 23.85
C SER A 80 86.71 86.25 23.10
N GLY A 81 85.40 86.18 22.85
CA GLY A 81 84.64 87.28 22.26
C GLY A 81 84.66 88.57 23.08
N ALA A 82 84.93 88.48 24.39
CA ALA A 82 84.97 89.62 25.32
C ALA A 82 86.39 90.14 25.61
N TYR A 83 87.43 89.63 24.93
CA TYR A 83 88.82 90.01 25.19
C TYR A 83 89.16 91.40 24.61
N GLY A 84 89.72 92.27 25.46
CA GLY A 84 90.15 93.65 25.11
C GLY A 84 91.67 93.79 24.95
N SER A 85 92.16 95.01 24.70
CA SER A 85 93.56 95.28 24.31
C SER A 85 94.64 94.92 25.33
N THR A 86 94.30 94.69 26.60
CA THR A 86 95.24 94.33 27.67
C THR A 86 95.31 92.83 27.98
N HIS A 87 94.50 91.99 27.31
CA HIS A 87 94.39 90.56 27.64
C HIS A 87 95.68 89.76 27.40
N SER A 88 96.63 90.27 26.61
CA SER A 88 97.93 89.62 26.38
C SER A 88 98.89 89.70 27.58
N THR A 89 98.60 90.57 28.57
CA THR A 89 99.51 90.86 29.70
C THR A 89 98.99 90.36 31.04
N ASP A 90 97.75 89.89 31.11
CA ASP A 90 97.14 89.41 32.34
C ASP A 90 97.44 87.91 32.56
N ARG A 91 98.28 87.59 33.55
CA ARG A 91 98.60 86.20 33.93
C ARG A 91 97.37 85.37 34.35
N SER A 92 96.23 86.01 34.62
CA SER A 92 94.99 85.33 35.00
C SER A 92 94.06 84.98 33.83
N ARG A 93 94.41 85.30 32.57
CA ARG A 93 93.54 85.11 31.39
C ARG A 93 94.15 84.19 30.32
N MET A 94 94.27 82.91 30.65
CA MET A 94 94.66 81.86 29.70
C MET A 94 93.51 81.49 28.74
N ILE A 95 93.83 81.25 27.46
CA ILE A 95 92.85 80.78 26.46
C ILE A 95 92.46 79.33 26.79
N LYS A 96 91.17 79.09 27.10
CA LYS A 96 90.58 77.77 27.39
C LYS A 96 89.87 77.23 26.17
N VAL A 97 89.86 75.91 25.96
CA VAL A 97 88.98 75.27 24.96
C VAL A 97 87.67 74.86 25.62
N SER A 98 86.53 75.11 24.97
CA SER A 98 85.20 74.78 25.48
C SER A 98 85.07 73.30 25.80
N SER A 99 84.48 73.00 26.96
CA SER A 99 83.95 71.68 27.30
C SER A 99 82.78 71.25 26.40
N HIS A 100 82.13 72.17 25.69
CA HIS A 100 80.97 71.91 24.83
C HIS A 100 81.10 72.74 23.53
N ILE A 101 82.03 72.32 22.65
CA ILE A 101 82.34 73.07 21.42
C ILE A 101 81.10 73.10 20.53
N ASN A 102 80.76 74.30 20.04
CA ASN A 102 79.56 74.57 19.22
C ASN A 102 78.24 74.06 19.83
N GLY A 103 78.09 74.18 21.16
CA GLY A 103 76.86 73.82 21.87
C GLY A 103 76.58 72.32 21.87
N SER A 104 77.61 71.47 21.78
CA SER A 104 77.42 70.03 21.93
C SER A 104 76.81 69.69 23.30
N PRO A 105 75.79 68.80 23.38
CA PRO A 105 75.28 68.32 24.67
C PRO A 105 76.28 67.41 25.40
N LEU A 106 77.24 66.85 24.68
CA LEU A 106 78.26 65.95 25.20
C LEU A 106 79.54 66.73 25.53
N ILE A 107 80.20 66.34 26.62
CA ILE A 107 81.45 66.99 27.07
C ILE A 107 82.59 66.55 26.15
N THR A 108 83.34 67.53 25.61
CA THR A 108 84.54 67.29 24.80
C THR A 108 85.71 66.83 25.67
N PRO A 109 86.68 66.07 25.10
CA PRO A 109 87.90 65.67 25.82
C PRO A 109 88.71 66.84 26.40
N TYR A 110 88.56 68.04 25.84
CA TYR A 110 89.26 69.25 26.26
C TYR A 110 88.69 69.89 27.52
N ASN A 111 87.41 69.63 27.86
CA ASN A 111 86.74 69.94 29.14
C ASN A 111 87.22 71.22 29.88
N ASN A 112 87.12 72.40 29.26
CA ASN A 112 87.53 73.70 29.84
C ASN A 112 89.00 73.79 30.29
N ARG A 113 89.87 72.88 29.83
CA ARG A 113 91.30 72.94 30.10
C ARG A 113 91.86 74.22 29.49
N THR A 114 92.49 75.05 30.33
CA THR A 114 93.38 76.12 29.87
C THR A 114 94.49 75.50 29.06
N SER A 115 94.99 76.21 28.06
CA SER A 115 96.22 75.87 27.35
C SER A 115 97.42 75.82 28.32
N ALA A 116 97.54 74.73 29.09
CA ALA A 116 98.84 74.10 29.22
C ALA A 116 99.10 73.40 27.88
N PHE A 117 99.41 74.18 26.85
CA PHE A 117 100.64 73.84 26.16
C PHE A 117 101.68 74.12 27.24
N PRO A 118 102.17 73.14 28.03
CA PRO A 118 103.47 73.37 28.63
C PRO A 118 104.32 73.79 27.43
N GLN A 119 105.00 74.96 27.49
CA GLN A 119 105.84 75.50 26.42
C GLN A 119 107.03 74.56 26.19
N THR A 120 106.71 73.32 25.84
CA THR A 120 107.54 72.24 25.38
C THR A 120 107.47 72.32 23.88
N SER A 121 108.56 71.95 23.25
CA SER A 121 108.68 71.92 21.80
C SER A 121 107.77 70.87 21.13
N THR A 122 107.03 70.04 21.89
CA THR A 122 106.29 68.87 21.38
C THR A 122 104.91 68.69 22.05
N PRO A 123 103.89 69.52 21.75
CA PRO A 123 102.53 69.20 22.18
C PRO A 123 101.97 67.98 21.44
N THR A 124 101.21 67.14 22.14
CA THR A 124 100.47 66.01 21.54
C THR A 124 99.03 66.46 21.26
N PRO A 125 98.64 66.72 19.99
CA PRO A 125 97.27 67.09 19.68
C PRO A 125 96.33 65.91 19.93
N GLY A 126 95.11 66.22 20.37
CA GLY A 126 94.05 65.23 20.59
C GLY A 126 93.14 65.08 19.37
N THR A 127 92.20 64.15 19.46
CA THR A 127 91.04 64.07 18.56
C THR A 127 89.92 64.97 19.09
N CYS A 128 89.03 65.44 18.21
CA CYS A 128 87.78 66.05 18.63
C CYS A 128 86.71 64.96 18.64
N GLU A 129 86.27 64.56 19.81
CA GLU A 129 85.08 63.71 20.00
C GLU A 129 83.99 64.56 20.66
N ASN A 130 82.71 64.19 20.49
CA ASN A 130 81.58 64.89 21.12
C ASN A 130 81.45 66.35 20.68
N VAL A 131 81.62 66.61 19.37
CA VAL A 131 81.45 67.93 18.78
C VAL A 131 80.41 67.89 17.66
N ASN A 132 79.45 68.81 17.70
CA ASN A 132 78.31 68.78 16.77
C ASN A 132 78.73 69.02 15.31
N CYS A 133 79.82 69.75 15.07
CA CYS A 133 80.35 70.03 13.73
C CYS A 133 80.83 68.76 13.00
N HIS A 134 81.15 67.68 13.72
CA HIS A 134 81.63 66.41 13.15
C HIS A 134 80.68 65.24 13.42
N PHE A 135 79.38 65.53 13.55
CA PHE A 135 78.33 64.51 13.79
C PHE A 135 78.60 63.62 15.01
N GLU A 136 79.24 64.17 16.05
CA GLU A 136 79.63 63.47 17.28
C GLU A 136 80.58 62.29 17.07
N ARG A 137 81.22 62.21 15.91
CA ARG A 137 82.22 61.19 15.61
C ARG A 137 83.61 61.68 16.02
N GLU A 138 84.44 60.75 16.49
CA GLU A 138 85.85 61.02 16.71
C GLU A 138 86.51 61.49 15.41
N THR A 139 87.03 62.70 15.41
CA THR A 139 87.80 63.22 14.27
C THR A 139 89.20 62.60 14.25
N PRO A 140 89.91 62.66 13.10
CA PRO A 140 91.35 62.53 13.13
C PRO A 140 92.00 63.49 14.13
N THR A 141 93.22 63.17 14.52
CA THR A 141 94.03 64.00 15.41
C THR A 141 94.15 65.43 14.87
N TRP A 142 93.91 66.43 15.72
CA TRP A 142 93.96 67.84 15.34
C TRP A 142 95.32 68.19 14.69
N GLY A 143 95.30 68.79 13.50
CA GLY A 143 96.50 69.06 12.70
C GLY A 143 96.82 68.05 11.58
N THR A 144 96.02 66.99 11.39
CA THR A 144 96.11 66.15 10.19
C THR A 144 95.58 66.86 8.93
N SER A 145 95.96 66.38 7.74
CA SER A 145 95.51 66.92 6.44
C SER A 145 94.00 66.77 6.20
N ASP A 146 93.43 67.70 5.43
CA ASP A 146 92.00 67.73 5.08
C ASP A 146 91.54 66.51 4.27
N PHE A 147 90.25 66.17 4.38
CA PHE A 147 89.61 65.16 3.54
C PHE A 147 89.40 65.68 2.12
N ALA A 148 89.92 64.95 1.12
CA ALA A 148 89.96 65.41 -0.27
C ALA A 148 89.36 64.43 -1.30
N SER A 149 88.94 63.22 -0.88
CA SER A 149 88.44 62.18 -1.80
C SER A 149 87.14 61.54 -1.34
N THR A 150 86.38 60.95 -2.27
CA THR A 150 85.16 60.17 -1.97
C THR A 150 85.41 58.97 -1.07
N GLY A 151 86.64 58.44 -1.02
CA GLY A 151 87.05 57.42 -0.06
C GLY A 151 87.02 57.90 1.39
N ASN A 152 87.04 59.23 1.62
CA ASN A 152 86.93 59.82 2.94
C ASN A 152 85.49 60.04 3.40
N CYS A 153 84.47 59.80 2.54
CA CYS A 153 83.06 59.94 2.94
C CYS A 153 82.71 59.04 4.13
N GLY A 154 83.32 57.86 4.22
CA GLY A 154 83.17 56.91 5.33
C GLY A 154 83.74 57.40 6.67
N GLN A 155 84.44 58.53 6.70
CA GLN A 155 84.91 59.19 7.92
C GLN A 155 83.79 60.02 8.58
N CYS A 156 82.75 60.40 7.83
CA CYS A 156 81.56 61.07 8.38
C CYS A 156 80.34 60.16 8.34
N HIS A 157 80.17 59.40 7.26
CA HIS A 157 79.04 58.49 7.07
C HIS A 157 79.38 57.08 7.56
N GLY A 158 78.50 56.48 8.35
CA GLY A 158 78.55 55.07 8.76
C GLY A 158 77.48 54.23 8.07
N ALA A 159 77.26 52.99 8.54
CA ALA A 159 76.07 52.23 8.18
C ALA A 159 74.80 53.03 8.55
N ALA A 160 73.69 52.79 7.84
CA ALA A 160 72.41 53.36 8.22
C ALA A 160 72.13 53.05 9.70
N PRO A 161 71.52 53.98 10.47
CA PRO A 161 71.16 53.73 11.85
C PRO A 161 70.43 52.39 11.98
N ALA A 162 70.77 51.60 13.00
CA ALA A 162 70.09 50.32 13.26
C ALA A 162 68.64 50.49 13.75
N ASP A 163 68.18 51.74 13.90
CA ASP A 163 66.87 52.11 14.40
C ASP A 163 65.89 52.51 13.29
N GLY A 164 64.63 52.65 13.70
CA GLY A 164 63.51 52.94 12.81
C GLY A 164 63.30 51.82 11.78
N SER A 165 63.00 52.20 10.54
CA SER A 165 62.71 51.25 9.45
C SER A 165 63.91 50.95 8.53
N HIS A 166 65.14 51.38 8.89
CA HIS A 166 66.33 51.08 8.09
C HIS A 166 66.61 49.58 7.95
N PRO A 167 66.51 48.74 9.00
CA PRO A 167 66.74 47.29 8.85
C PRO A 167 65.79 46.63 7.84
N THR A 168 64.52 47.02 7.86
CA THR A 168 63.49 46.52 6.94
C THR A 168 63.80 46.87 5.49
N HIS A 169 64.21 48.12 5.23
CA HIS A 169 64.54 48.56 3.86
C HIS A 169 65.87 48.00 3.36
N ALA A 170 66.84 47.75 4.25
CA ALA A 170 68.07 47.06 3.90
C ALA A 170 67.78 45.62 3.42
N GLY A 171 66.86 44.90 4.07
CA GLY A 171 66.41 43.58 3.60
C GLY A 171 65.85 43.56 2.17
N VAL A 172 65.37 44.71 1.66
CA VAL A 172 64.77 44.85 0.31
C VAL A 172 65.75 45.41 -0.73
N TYR A 173 66.54 46.42 -0.36
CA TYR A 173 67.41 47.15 -1.29
C TYR A 173 68.90 46.77 -1.24
N GLY A 174 69.29 45.84 -0.36
CA GLY A 174 70.65 45.29 -0.27
C GLY A 174 71.29 45.41 1.12
N THR A 175 72.44 44.77 1.31
CA THR A 175 73.09 44.60 2.61
C THR A 175 73.30 45.93 3.37
N PRO A 176 72.97 46.00 4.68
CA PRO A 176 73.28 47.16 5.51
C PRO A 176 74.77 47.56 5.38
N GLY A 177 75.04 48.86 5.19
CA GLY A 177 76.41 49.39 5.11
C GLY A 177 76.98 49.57 3.69
N VAL A 178 76.24 49.24 2.64
CA VAL A 178 76.63 49.56 1.25
C VAL A 178 76.01 50.90 0.85
N THR A 179 76.84 51.91 0.59
CA THR A 179 76.43 53.31 0.27
C THR A 179 75.52 53.47 -0.96
N ASN A 180 75.29 52.42 -1.76
CA ASN A 180 74.40 52.44 -2.93
C ASN A 180 72.91 52.26 -2.60
N SER A 181 72.56 51.85 -1.37
CA SER A 181 71.15 51.71 -0.95
C SER A 181 70.57 53.02 -0.41
N CYS A 182 71.39 53.89 0.21
CA CYS A 182 70.96 55.19 0.74
C CYS A 182 70.32 56.12 -0.31
N PRO A 183 70.84 56.21 -1.56
CA PRO A 183 70.21 56.99 -2.63
C PRO A 183 68.79 56.57 -3.03
N LYS A 184 68.30 55.42 -2.52
CA LYS A 184 66.89 55.03 -2.71
C LYS A 184 65.93 55.90 -1.90
N CYS A 185 66.41 56.52 -0.82
CA CYS A 185 65.62 57.32 0.12
C CYS A 185 66.24 58.67 0.47
N HIS A 186 67.52 58.91 0.17
CA HIS A 186 68.24 60.16 0.44
C HIS A 186 68.83 60.75 -0.85
N ALA A 187 69.19 62.02 -0.81
CA ALA A 187 69.96 62.64 -1.89
C ALA A 187 71.32 61.96 -2.07
N ASP A 188 71.74 61.76 -3.31
CA ASP A 188 73.07 61.24 -3.62
C ASP A 188 74.09 62.38 -3.67
N HIS A 189 74.88 62.54 -2.61
CA HIS A 189 75.88 63.61 -2.51
C HIS A 189 77.20 63.28 -3.23
N ARG A 190 77.35 62.09 -3.83
CA ARG A 190 78.58 61.71 -4.55
C ARG A 190 78.74 62.41 -5.89
N VAL A 191 77.69 63.06 -6.38
CA VAL A 191 77.64 63.73 -7.68
C VAL A 191 77.72 65.25 -7.58
N GLU A 192 78.06 65.79 -6.40
CA GLU A 192 78.24 67.24 -6.19
C GLU A 192 79.57 67.75 -6.76
N THR A 193 79.57 68.99 -7.29
CA THR A 193 80.78 69.65 -7.85
C THR A 193 81.87 69.90 -6.81
N ASN A 194 81.49 70.15 -5.55
CA ASN A 194 82.40 70.19 -4.41
C ASN A 194 81.99 69.08 -3.44
N LEU A 195 82.75 67.98 -3.44
CA LEU A 195 82.42 66.70 -2.80
C LEU A 195 82.12 66.77 -1.30
N PHE A 196 82.55 67.84 -0.61
CA PHE A 196 82.33 68.04 0.83
C PHE A 196 81.54 69.32 1.15
N ALA A 197 80.93 69.97 0.16
CA ALA A 197 80.12 71.18 0.39
C ALA A 197 78.96 70.94 1.38
N HIS A 198 78.37 69.74 1.36
CA HIS A 198 77.31 69.35 2.29
C HIS A 198 77.82 69.09 3.72
N ALA A 199 79.13 68.92 3.90
CA ALA A 199 79.80 68.70 5.19
C ALA A 199 80.22 70.02 5.85
N THR A 200 80.59 71.06 5.08
CA THR A 200 80.91 72.40 5.63
C THR A 200 79.69 73.14 6.20
N SER A 201 78.49 72.64 5.92
CA SER A 201 77.21 73.06 6.52
C SER A 201 76.75 72.16 7.66
N ALA A 202 77.58 71.20 8.10
CA ALA A 202 77.30 70.37 9.27
C ALA A 202 77.11 71.27 10.50
N GLY A 203 75.93 71.22 11.10
CA GLY A 203 75.54 72.17 12.13
C GLY A 203 74.44 73.17 11.75
N ASN A 204 74.11 73.31 10.45
CA ASN A 204 73.25 74.39 9.95
C ASN A 204 72.18 73.95 8.94
N ARG A 205 72.06 72.64 8.62
CA ARG A 205 71.05 72.13 7.67
C ARG A 205 70.41 70.82 8.13
N GLY A 206 69.19 70.57 7.64
CA GLY A 206 68.47 69.32 7.85
C GLY A 206 68.89 68.16 6.93
N LEU A 207 68.46 66.94 7.24
CA LEU A 207 68.60 65.76 6.38
C LEU A 207 67.70 65.88 5.14
N ILE A 208 68.21 65.52 3.96
CA ILE A 208 67.45 65.53 2.70
C ILE A 208 66.95 64.12 2.41
N ILE A 209 65.62 63.95 2.36
CA ILE A 209 64.96 62.69 2.01
C ILE A 209 64.35 62.84 0.60
N SER A 210 64.69 61.91 -0.30
CA SER A 210 64.32 61.93 -1.71
C SER A 210 64.03 60.53 -2.24
N PHE A 211 62.89 60.35 -2.88
CA PHE A 211 62.45 59.08 -3.49
C PHE A 211 62.68 59.05 -5.01
N ALA A 212 63.81 59.61 -5.47
CA ALA A 212 64.12 59.75 -6.89
C ALA A 212 64.32 58.40 -7.63
N ALA A 213 64.66 57.33 -6.92
CA ALA A 213 64.93 56.03 -7.53
C ALA A 213 63.64 55.27 -7.94
N THR A 214 63.76 54.41 -8.96
CA THR A 214 62.73 53.43 -9.34
C THR A 214 62.43 52.48 -8.16
N PRO A 215 61.15 52.13 -7.90
CA PRO A 215 59.95 52.41 -8.71
C PRO A 215 59.25 53.75 -8.45
N ASN A 216 59.71 54.54 -7.47
CA ASN A 216 59.07 55.80 -7.10
C ASN A 216 59.35 56.94 -8.10
N ASN A 217 60.52 56.95 -8.76
CA ASN A 217 60.88 57.91 -9.82
C ASN A 217 60.60 59.39 -9.44
N GLY A 218 60.87 59.77 -8.20
CA GLY A 218 60.66 61.13 -7.68
C GLY A 218 59.30 61.35 -7.01
N ALA A 219 58.40 60.36 -7.00
CA ALA A 219 57.12 60.45 -6.30
C ALA A 219 57.24 60.08 -4.81
N GLY A 220 56.62 60.90 -3.96
CA GLY A 220 56.44 60.65 -2.54
C GLY A 220 57.10 61.67 -1.63
N GLY A 221 56.73 61.65 -0.36
CA GLY A 221 57.22 62.59 0.65
C GLY A 221 57.38 61.95 2.02
N TYR A 222 58.18 62.59 2.86
CA TYR A 222 58.40 62.23 4.27
C TYR A 222 58.09 63.43 5.15
N SER A 223 57.25 63.23 6.16
CA SER A 223 56.77 64.33 7.02
C SER A 223 57.50 64.49 8.35
N GLY A 224 58.54 63.70 8.62
CA GLY A 224 59.27 63.76 9.89
C GLY A 224 60.22 64.94 9.95
N ASP A 225 60.49 65.42 11.16
CA ASP A 225 61.44 66.51 11.37
C ASP A 225 62.86 66.04 11.03
N THR A 226 63.48 66.76 10.10
CA THR A 226 64.83 66.51 9.61
C THR A 226 65.79 67.65 9.97
N SER A 227 65.34 68.65 10.72
CA SER A 227 66.14 69.82 11.09
C SER A 227 67.32 69.47 12.00
N TYR A 228 68.36 70.31 11.97
CA TYR A 228 69.47 70.22 12.91
C TYR A 228 69.11 70.92 14.23
N PRO A 229 69.55 70.44 15.41
CA PRO A 229 70.40 69.27 15.65
C PRO A 229 69.62 67.95 15.77
N ASN A 230 68.32 67.95 15.48
CA ASN A 230 67.42 66.88 15.88
C ASN A 230 67.85 65.51 15.35
N TYR A 231 68.51 65.38 14.20
CA TYR A 231 68.96 64.07 13.70
C TYR A 231 70.23 63.50 14.36
N LEU A 232 70.95 64.26 15.19
CA LEU A 232 72.18 63.80 15.83
C LEU A 232 71.93 62.66 16.86
N PRO A 233 72.88 61.71 17.04
CA PRO A 233 72.74 60.63 18.01
C PRO A 233 72.45 61.10 19.44
N SER A 234 73.18 62.11 19.95
CA SER A 234 72.98 62.64 21.31
C SER A 234 71.62 63.27 21.56
N SER A 235 70.92 63.69 20.51
CA SER A 235 69.62 64.40 20.62
C SER A 235 68.44 63.44 20.80
N THR A 236 68.63 62.13 20.67
CA THR A 236 67.60 61.08 20.85
C THR A 236 66.21 61.41 20.23
N PRO A 237 66.12 61.90 18.99
CA PRO A 237 64.84 62.30 18.40
C PRO A 237 63.90 61.11 18.17
N ALA A 238 62.60 61.31 18.33
CA ALA A 238 61.61 60.38 17.78
C ALA A 238 61.54 60.54 16.25
N ARG A 239 62.06 59.56 15.50
CA ARG A 239 62.16 59.62 14.02
C ARG A 239 60.89 59.09 13.32
N ASN A 240 59.70 59.60 13.68
CA ASN A 240 58.40 58.99 13.33
C ASN A 240 57.63 59.70 12.19
N GLY A 241 58.27 59.98 11.06
CA GLY A 241 57.60 60.64 9.93
C GLY A 241 56.70 59.72 9.10
N ASN A 242 55.64 60.26 8.50
CA ASN A 242 54.78 59.52 7.57
C ASN A 242 55.36 59.54 6.16
N CYS A 243 55.34 58.39 5.50
CA CYS A 243 55.70 58.21 4.09
C CYS A 243 54.42 58.21 3.25
N THR A 244 54.27 59.18 2.36
CA THR A 244 53.09 59.31 1.48
C THR A 244 53.50 59.35 0.01
N GLY A 245 52.59 58.96 -0.89
CA GLY A 245 52.80 59.08 -2.34
C GLY A 245 53.88 58.17 -2.93
N THR A 246 54.28 57.09 -2.23
CA THR A 246 55.26 56.11 -2.74
C THR A 246 54.57 54.87 -3.30
N TYR A 247 55.19 54.21 -4.28
CA TYR A 247 54.66 53.02 -4.94
C TYR A 247 54.72 51.77 -4.04
N CYS A 248 55.84 51.52 -3.36
CA CYS A 248 56.01 50.34 -2.50
C CYS A 248 55.10 50.32 -1.27
N HIS A 249 54.62 51.50 -0.82
CA HIS A 249 53.61 51.62 0.24
C HIS A 249 52.27 52.11 -0.32
N SER A 250 51.85 51.56 -1.48
CA SER A 250 50.56 51.88 -2.10
C SER A 250 49.59 50.69 -2.05
N LYS A 251 48.33 50.91 -2.47
CA LYS A 251 47.36 49.81 -2.64
C LYS A 251 47.63 48.90 -3.83
N GLY A 252 48.63 49.18 -4.67
CA GLY A 252 48.93 48.37 -5.86
C GLY A 252 47.76 48.23 -6.86
N THR A 253 46.71 49.04 -6.74
CA THR A 253 45.51 49.03 -7.60
C THR A 253 45.63 49.95 -8.81
N SER A 254 46.63 50.83 -8.82
CA SER A 254 46.92 51.80 -9.88
C SER A 254 48.40 51.75 -10.27
N ASN A 255 48.71 52.18 -11.49
CA ASN A 255 50.08 52.39 -11.96
C ASN A 255 50.71 53.66 -11.35
N THR A 256 49.91 54.55 -10.79
CA THR A 256 50.32 55.72 -9.99
C THR A 256 50.24 55.39 -8.48
N PRO A 257 51.15 55.92 -7.64
CA PRO A 257 51.06 55.75 -6.20
C PRO A 257 49.72 56.23 -5.63
N VAL A 258 48.97 55.31 -5.03
CA VAL A 258 47.72 55.58 -4.33
C VAL A 258 47.90 55.32 -2.84
N VAL A 259 47.28 56.16 -1.99
CA VAL A 259 47.40 56.08 -0.54
C VAL A 259 47.05 54.67 -0.06
N PRO A 260 47.88 53.99 0.77
CA PRO A 260 47.61 52.66 1.31
C PRO A 260 46.36 52.63 2.20
N ASN A 261 45.86 51.46 2.59
CA ASN A 261 44.75 51.37 3.55
C ASN A 261 45.16 51.88 4.95
N ILE A 262 46.44 51.71 5.31
CA ILE A 262 47.06 52.24 6.53
C ILE A 262 48.27 53.08 6.12
N THR A 263 48.33 54.33 6.57
CA THR A 263 49.47 55.22 6.31
C THR A 263 50.77 54.59 6.81
N ALA A 264 51.80 54.58 5.97
CA ALA A 264 53.10 54.09 6.36
C ALA A 264 53.83 55.13 7.22
N THR A 265 54.19 54.76 8.44
CA THR A 265 54.98 55.59 9.36
C THR A 265 56.35 54.97 9.54
N TRP A 266 57.41 55.78 9.39
CA TRP A 266 58.79 55.35 9.61
C TRP A 266 59.00 54.99 11.09
N GLY A 267 59.67 53.85 11.33
CA GLY A 267 59.76 53.23 12.65
C GLY A 267 58.48 52.51 13.10
N GLY A 268 57.38 52.64 12.35
CA GLY A 268 56.13 51.93 12.59
C GLY A 268 56.10 50.54 11.94
N THR A 269 55.08 49.75 12.29
CA THR A 269 54.82 48.44 11.67
C THR A 269 53.66 48.55 10.68
N LEU A 270 53.92 48.31 9.39
CA LEU A 270 52.87 48.05 8.41
C LEU A 270 52.48 46.57 8.53
N ASN A 271 51.19 46.27 8.71
CA ASN A 271 50.73 45.00 9.28
C ASN A 271 51.21 43.70 8.58
N THR A 272 51.09 42.58 9.30
CA THR A 272 51.51 41.24 8.86
C THR A 272 50.52 40.53 7.93
N THR A 273 49.45 41.21 7.48
CA THR A 273 48.31 40.57 6.79
C THR A 273 48.09 41.09 5.37
N CYS A 274 49.05 41.82 4.80
CA CYS A 274 48.98 42.54 3.50
C CYS A 274 47.88 43.62 3.43
N SER A 275 46.98 43.64 4.40
CA SER A 275 45.74 44.41 4.39
C SER A 275 45.97 45.90 4.63
N GLY A 276 47.11 46.27 5.24
CA GLY A 276 47.56 47.65 5.33
C GLY A 276 47.76 48.32 3.96
N CYS A 277 48.00 47.53 2.90
CA CYS A 277 48.20 48.05 1.54
C CYS A 277 46.97 47.83 0.66
N HIS A 278 46.64 46.58 0.30
CA HIS A 278 45.67 46.29 -0.77
C HIS A 278 44.54 45.34 -0.37
N GLY A 279 44.44 44.99 0.91
CA GLY A 279 43.52 43.98 1.43
C GLY A 279 44.21 42.64 1.65
N GLY A 280 43.79 41.91 2.69
CA GLY A 280 44.32 40.61 3.10
C GLY A 280 43.31 39.48 2.96
N ASP A 281 43.60 38.33 3.56
CA ASP A 281 42.65 37.21 3.63
C ASP A 281 41.45 37.52 4.58
N ILE A 282 40.62 36.52 4.85
CA ILE A 282 39.37 36.67 5.61
C ILE A 282 39.57 37.11 7.07
N ASP A 283 40.75 36.87 7.63
CA ASP A 283 41.11 37.20 9.01
C ASP A 283 41.79 38.57 9.14
N ALA A 284 41.95 39.29 8.04
CA ALA A 284 42.54 40.63 8.05
C ALA A 284 41.50 41.72 8.35
N ASP A 285 41.93 42.85 8.93
CA ASP A 285 41.04 44.00 9.21
C ASP A 285 40.48 44.59 7.90
N TYR A 286 41.35 44.79 6.90
CA TYR A 286 40.92 45.14 5.55
C TYR A 286 40.92 43.88 4.66
N LYS A 287 39.74 43.30 4.45
CA LYS A 287 39.59 42.03 3.73
C LYS A 287 39.55 42.22 2.21
N MET A 288 40.32 41.42 1.47
CA MET A 288 40.32 41.40 0.02
C MET A 288 38.95 40.92 -0.48
N GLY A 289 38.19 41.80 -1.13
CA GLY A 289 36.78 41.59 -1.47
C GLY A 289 35.83 42.61 -0.83
N ASN A 290 36.22 43.22 0.29
CA ASN A 290 35.63 44.48 0.77
C ASN A 290 36.38 45.67 0.18
N VAL A 291 37.71 45.52 0.08
CA VAL A 291 38.60 46.38 -0.69
C VAL A 291 39.12 45.57 -1.88
N GLY A 292 38.98 46.07 -3.11
CA GLY A 292 39.34 45.37 -4.35
C GLY A 292 38.14 44.97 -5.22
N SER A 293 38.34 44.04 -6.17
CA SER A 293 37.29 43.61 -7.11
C SER A 293 36.21 42.74 -6.43
N VAL A 294 34.94 42.89 -6.83
CA VAL A 294 33.80 42.10 -6.33
C VAL A 294 33.96 40.58 -6.49
N SER A 295 34.78 40.11 -7.44
CA SER A 295 35.10 38.68 -7.56
C SER A 295 35.87 38.14 -6.36
N HIS A 296 36.70 38.95 -5.69
CA HIS A 296 37.40 38.52 -4.48
C HIS A 296 36.43 38.27 -3.31
N THR A 297 35.28 38.96 -3.26
CA THR A 297 34.24 38.71 -2.24
C THR A 297 33.83 37.24 -2.24
N LYS A 298 33.66 36.62 -3.41
CA LYS A 298 33.35 35.19 -3.49
C LYS A 298 34.59 34.32 -3.27
N HIS A 299 35.71 34.60 -3.93
CA HIS A 299 36.85 33.71 -3.89
C HIS A 299 37.59 33.71 -2.54
N VAL A 300 37.79 34.88 -1.93
CA VAL A 300 38.58 35.04 -0.70
C VAL A 300 37.69 35.02 0.55
N LEU A 301 36.50 35.66 0.50
CA LEU A 301 35.65 35.77 1.70
C LEU A 301 34.64 34.63 1.80
N ALA A 302 33.98 34.27 0.70
CA ALA A 302 33.00 33.18 0.74
C ALA A 302 33.69 31.80 0.68
N TYR A 303 34.51 31.54 -0.34
CA TYR A 303 35.18 30.25 -0.53
C TYR A 303 36.49 30.09 0.25
N THR A 304 36.91 31.13 0.99
CA THR A 304 38.15 31.14 1.79
C THR A 304 39.41 30.72 1.03
N TYR A 305 39.46 30.98 -0.29
CA TYR A 305 40.62 30.64 -1.08
C TYR A 305 41.80 31.53 -0.75
N GLY A 306 42.93 30.87 -0.53
CA GLY A 306 44.20 31.53 -0.34
C GLY A 306 44.71 32.28 -1.57
N CYS A 307 45.44 33.38 -1.36
CA CYS A 307 46.05 34.20 -2.41
C CYS A 307 46.92 33.36 -3.36
N VAL A 308 47.62 32.36 -2.81
CA VAL A 308 48.48 31.42 -3.55
C VAL A 308 47.73 30.64 -4.63
N LYS A 309 46.41 30.48 -4.53
CA LYS A 309 45.61 29.77 -5.55
C LYS A 309 45.65 30.49 -6.91
N CYS A 310 45.74 31.83 -6.90
CA CYS A 310 45.72 32.66 -8.11
C CYS A 310 46.98 33.52 -8.31
N HIS A 311 47.83 33.66 -7.30
CA HIS A 311 49.03 34.51 -7.34
C HIS A 311 50.31 33.73 -6.97
N ALA A 312 50.40 32.45 -7.35
CA ALA A 312 51.47 31.53 -6.96
C ALA A 312 52.89 31.98 -7.38
N ALA A 313 53.02 32.85 -8.39
CA ALA A 313 54.30 33.42 -8.82
C ALA A 313 54.78 34.57 -7.90
N THR A 314 53.92 35.11 -7.05
CA THR A 314 54.22 36.23 -6.14
C THR A 314 54.28 35.75 -4.68
N VAL A 315 53.40 34.83 -4.30
CA VAL A 315 53.26 34.34 -2.93
C VAL A 315 53.37 32.82 -2.86
N SER A 316 53.99 32.29 -1.81
CA SER A 316 54.03 30.85 -1.51
C SER A 316 52.90 30.39 -0.58
N ALA A 317 52.29 31.33 0.13
CA ALA A 317 51.13 31.14 1.00
C ALA A 317 50.30 32.44 1.05
N ASN A 318 49.19 32.48 1.79
CA ASN A 318 48.28 33.64 1.78
C ASN A 318 48.96 34.97 2.14
N ARG A 319 49.89 34.94 3.09
CA ARG A 319 50.57 36.12 3.65
C ARG A 319 52.09 36.09 3.48
N THR A 320 52.62 35.16 2.68
CA THR A 320 54.07 34.97 2.51
C THR A 320 54.47 35.29 1.08
N ILE A 321 55.16 36.41 0.90
CA ILE A 321 55.74 36.82 -0.38
C ILE A 321 56.97 35.94 -0.64
N SER A 322 56.96 35.20 -1.74
CA SER A 322 58.09 34.36 -2.17
C SER A 322 58.99 35.07 -3.19
N ASN A 323 58.46 36.08 -3.88
CA ASN A 323 59.19 36.86 -4.87
C ASN A 323 58.90 38.36 -4.74
N ASN A 324 59.78 39.08 -4.04
CA ASN A 324 59.68 40.52 -3.83
C ASN A 324 59.79 41.31 -5.15
N ALA A 325 60.50 40.80 -6.15
CA ALA A 325 60.58 41.44 -7.47
C ALA A 325 59.20 41.46 -8.13
N ASN A 326 58.46 40.34 -8.11
CA ASN A 326 57.09 40.28 -8.63
C ASN A 326 56.11 41.10 -7.79
N HIS A 327 56.28 41.19 -6.47
CA HIS A 327 55.38 41.97 -5.62
C HIS A 327 55.46 43.49 -5.90
N ALA A 328 56.62 43.99 -6.34
CA ALA A 328 56.86 45.42 -6.57
C ALA A 328 57.13 45.80 -8.04
N ASN A 329 56.78 44.94 -9.01
CA ASN A 329 57.07 45.16 -10.44
C ASN A 329 56.07 46.05 -11.20
N ARG A 330 55.10 46.69 -10.53
CA ARG A 330 54.02 47.48 -11.19
C ARG A 330 53.08 46.64 -12.06
N GLN A 331 52.94 45.34 -11.78
CA GLN A 331 52.00 44.44 -12.44
C GLN A 331 51.15 43.65 -11.45
N VAL A 332 49.96 43.24 -11.89
CA VAL A 332 49.15 42.21 -11.24
C VAL A 332 49.53 40.87 -11.87
N ASN A 333 50.36 40.10 -11.18
CA ASN A 333 50.83 38.80 -11.65
C ASN A 333 49.81 37.70 -11.30
N ILE A 334 49.17 37.11 -12.30
CA ILE A 334 48.15 36.05 -12.16
C ILE A 334 48.79 34.71 -12.52
N ALA A 335 48.92 33.84 -11.53
CA ALA A 335 49.58 32.55 -11.58
C ALA A 335 48.73 31.50 -10.84
N PHE A 336 47.96 30.70 -11.57
CA PHE A 336 47.14 29.63 -10.98
C PHE A 336 48.04 28.49 -10.45
N ASN A 337 47.74 28.00 -9.26
CA ASN A 337 48.53 26.94 -8.63
C ASN A 337 48.19 25.55 -9.21
N ASN A 338 49.21 24.84 -9.72
CA ASN A 338 49.11 23.50 -10.33
C ASN A 338 48.71 22.37 -9.36
N SER A 339 48.70 22.61 -8.05
CA SER A 339 48.24 21.64 -7.05
C SER A 339 46.76 21.82 -6.67
N THR A 340 46.03 22.68 -7.40
CA THR A 340 44.65 23.04 -7.10
C THR A 340 43.71 22.75 -8.26
N THR A 341 42.41 22.91 -8.06
CA THR A 341 41.39 22.80 -9.11
C THR A 341 41.38 23.97 -10.11
N ALA A 342 42.48 24.71 -10.28
CA ALA A 342 42.61 25.82 -11.23
C ALA A 342 43.66 25.59 -12.34
N ILE A 343 44.13 24.34 -12.50
CA ILE A 343 45.16 23.93 -13.47
C ILE A 343 44.77 24.34 -14.91
N ASN A 344 45.72 24.92 -15.65
CA ASN A 344 45.58 25.34 -17.05
C ASN A 344 44.51 26.42 -17.32
N GLY A 345 44.06 27.14 -16.29
CA GLY A 345 43.19 28.29 -16.45
C GLY A 345 43.85 29.39 -17.28
N THR A 346 43.09 30.01 -18.18
CA THR A 346 43.54 31.22 -18.89
C THR A 346 42.79 32.43 -18.37
N TYR A 347 43.42 33.59 -18.44
CA TYR A 347 42.81 34.87 -18.12
C TYR A 347 43.00 35.83 -19.30
N ALA A 348 41.91 36.42 -19.79
CA ALA A 348 41.89 37.19 -21.03
C ALA A 348 42.51 36.45 -22.23
N GLY A 349 42.32 35.12 -22.31
CA GLY A 349 42.87 34.27 -23.37
C GLY A 349 44.36 33.94 -23.25
N SER A 350 45.07 34.48 -22.25
CA SER A 350 46.48 34.17 -22.00
C SER A 350 46.61 33.07 -20.95
N ALA A 351 47.46 32.08 -21.23
CA ALA A 351 47.78 31.03 -20.27
C ALA A 351 48.52 31.61 -19.06
N SER A 352 48.21 31.08 -17.87
CA SER A 352 48.92 31.42 -16.63
C SER A 352 50.32 30.77 -16.60
N PRO A 353 51.39 31.46 -16.12
CA PRO A 353 51.40 32.78 -15.49
C PRO A 353 51.35 33.95 -16.47
N MET A 354 50.68 35.04 -16.08
CA MET A 354 50.60 36.27 -16.88
C MET A 354 50.58 37.53 -16.00
N GLY A 355 50.92 38.67 -16.59
CA GLY A 355 50.87 39.98 -15.93
C GLY A 355 49.91 40.93 -16.62
N LYS A 356 49.24 41.80 -15.85
CA LYS A 356 48.50 42.96 -16.37
C LYS A 356 48.87 44.22 -15.60
N LEU A 357 48.70 45.38 -16.22
CA LEU A 357 48.84 46.66 -15.51
C LEU A 357 47.74 46.80 -14.43
N PRO A 358 48.07 47.28 -13.22
CA PRO A 358 47.07 47.66 -12.22
C PRO A 358 46.11 48.72 -12.79
N GLY A 359 44.82 48.56 -12.50
CA GLY A 359 43.77 49.49 -12.95
C GLY A 359 43.27 49.28 -14.39
N SER A 360 43.90 48.42 -15.20
CA SER A 360 43.37 48.09 -16.53
C SER A 360 42.13 47.19 -16.45
N ALA A 361 41.42 47.02 -17.57
CA ALA A 361 40.19 46.22 -17.64
C ALA A 361 40.38 44.77 -17.13
N TYR A 362 39.31 44.17 -16.60
CA TYR A 362 39.31 42.78 -16.19
C TYR A 362 39.18 41.82 -17.38
N GLY A 363 39.60 40.56 -17.19
CA GLY A 363 39.68 39.53 -18.23
C GLY A 363 38.69 38.39 -18.04
N ILE A 364 38.45 37.64 -19.11
CA ILE A 364 37.63 36.42 -19.10
C ILE A 364 38.46 35.24 -18.59
N CYS A 365 37.91 34.49 -17.64
CA CYS A 365 38.50 33.23 -17.17
C CYS A 365 37.98 32.09 -18.05
N THR A 366 38.86 31.22 -18.56
CA THR A 366 38.43 29.99 -19.27
C THR A 366 39.21 28.78 -18.77
N ASN A 367 38.72 27.57 -19.08
CA ASN A 367 39.38 26.30 -18.74
C ASN A 367 39.69 26.12 -17.24
N THR A 368 38.84 26.67 -16.37
CA THR A 368 39.02 26.62 -14.90
C THR A 368 38.00 25.64 -14.31
N TYR A 369 38.46 24.60 -13.61
CA TYR A 369 37.54 23.55 -13.10
C TYR A 369 36.46 24.10 -12.15
N CYS A 370 36.75 25.12 -11.34
CA CYS A 370 35.77 25.78 -10.47
C CYS A 370 34.57 26.38 -11.24
N HIS A 371 34.70 26.58 -12.55
CA HIS A 371 33.64 27.04 -13.45
C HIS A 371 33.22 25.96 -14.43
N SER A 372 33.36 24.68 -14.07
CA SER A 372 33.05 23.56 -14.95
C SER A 372 31.82 22.78 -14.48
N THR A 373 31.26 21.97 -15.37
CA THR A 373 30.19 21.00 -15.04
C THR A 373 30.70 19.75 -14.33
N VAL A 374 31.96 19.73 -13.86
CA VAL A 374 32.66 18.62 -13.18
C VAL A 374 32.93 17.40 -14.09
N GLN A 375 31.93 16.96 -14.87
CA GLN A 375 32.04 15.92 -15.89
C GLN A 375 30.97 16.07 -16.99
N ALA A 376 31.22 15.48 -18.16
CA ALA A 376 30.21 15.40 -19.23
C ALA A 376 29.04 14.46 -18.90
N ASP A 377 27.98 14.55 -19.71
CA ASP A 377 26.94 13.52 -19.75
C ASP A 377 27.53 12.13 -20.10
N GLY A 378 26.97 11.08 -19.51
CA GLY A 378 27.54 9.73 -19.51
C GLY A 378 28.61 9.48 -18.44
N GLY A 379 29.07 10.51 -17.73
CA GLY A 379 29.90 10.37 -16.52
C GLY A 379 31.36 9.95 -16.75
N ILE A 380 31.85 10.00 -17.99
CA ILE A 380 33.23 9.62 -18.36
C ILE A 380 33.94 10.76 -19.13
N GLY A 381 33.20 11.61 -19.85
CA GLY A 381 33.78 12.70 -20.65
C GLY A 381 34.25 13.92 -19.85
N ALA A 382 35.08 14.75 -20.48
CA ALA A 382 35.57 16.01 -19.92
C ALA A 382 34.43 17.02 -19.66
N PRO A 383 34.49 17.83 -18.59
CA PRO A 383 33.47 18.81 -18.31
C PRO A 383 33.48 19.93 -19.34
N THR A 384 32.32 20.54 -19.49
CA THR A 384 32.20 21.85 -20.13
C THR A 384 32.59 22.94 -19.14
N TYR A 385 33.29 23.97 -19.62
CA TYR A 385 33.76 25.08 -18.81
C TYR A 385 32.97 26.34 -19.15
N GLY A 386 32.47 27.02 -18.13
CA GLY A 386 31.97 28.39 -18.23
C GLY A 386 33.12 29.38 -18.43
N THR A 387 32.78 30.54 -18.98
CA THR A 387 33.74 31.60 -19.32
C THR A 387 33.40 32.93 -18.65
N PRO A 388 33.41 33.01 -17.30
CA PRO A 388 33.03 34.23 -16.60
C PRO A 388 34.10 35.33 -16.73
N THR A 389 33.67 36.58 -16.78
CA THR A 389 34.56 37.75 -16.71
C THR A 389 34.86 38.11 -15.26
N TRP A 390 36.15 38.23 -14.91
CA TRP A 390 36.57 38.69 -13.59
C TRP A 390 36.07 40.13 -13.33
N GLY A 391 35.76 40.47 -12.09
CA GLY A 391 35.20 41.76 -11.70
C GLY A 391 33.72 41.95 -12.02
N ASN A 392 33.09 41.05 -12.78
CA ASN A 392 31.64 41.03 -12.94
C ASN A 392 31.03 40.10 -11.89
N ASN A 393 29.93 40.53 -11.27
CA ASN A 393 29.06 39.65 -10.52
C ASN A 393 28.02 39.09 -11.50
N PRO A 394 28.13 37.84 -11.99
CA PRO A 394 27.08 37.27 -12.82
C PRO A 394 25.73 37.17 -12.09
N GLY A 395 25.63 37.48 -10.80
CA GLY A 395 24.46 37.15 -9.99
C GLY A 395 24.52 35.67 -9.62
N ALA A 396 23.93 35.33 -8.47
CA ALA A 396 23.98 33.98 -7.91
C ALA A 396 23.38 32.89 -8.82
N CYS A 397 22.64 33.29 -9.86
CA CYS A 397 21.87 32.43 -10.75
C CYS A 397 22.07 32.78 -12.25
N SER A 398 23.25 33.23 -12.71
CA SER A 398 23.48 33.32 -14.16
C SER A 398 24.68 32.50 -14.66
N LEU A 399 24.32 31.47 -15.44
CA LEU A 399 24.96 30.96 -16.67
C LEU A 399 26.40 30.43 -16.62
N SER A 400 27.16 30.51 -15.52
CA SER A 400 28.61 30.18 -15.55
C SER A 400 29.02 28.84 -14.93
N CYS A 401 28.22 28.20 -14.07
CA CYS A 401 28.52 26.85 -13.53
C CYS A 401 27.33 25.90 -13.71
N HIS A 402 26.13 26.39 -13.46
CA HIS A 402 24.87 25.76 -13.82
C HIS A 402 24.02 26.80 -14.56
N ARG A 403 23.52 26.47 -15.76
CA ARG A 403 22.62 27.35 -16.50
C ARG A 403 21.23 27.30 -15.83
N VAL A 404 21.01 28.11 -14.80
CA VAL A 404 19.69 28.20 -14.15
C VAL A 404 19.40 29.65 -13.81
N GLY A 405 18.42 30.26 -14.47
CA GLY A 405 17.59 31.30 -13.88
C GLY A 405 16.39 30.60 -13.26
N ASP A 406 16.30 30.60 -11.93
CA ASP A 406 15.27 29.99 -11.08
C ASP A 406 14.86 28.52 -11.33
N HIS A 407 14.73 27.77 -10.24
CA HIS A 407 14.49 26.32 -10.19
C HIS A 407 13.09 25.88 -10.71
N GLY A 408 12.47 26.68 -11.59
CA GLY A 408 11.12 26.51 -12.10
C GLY A 408 10.82 26.95 -13.55
N SER A 409 11.71 27.63 -14.29
CA SER A 409 11.38 28.03 -15.67
C SER A 409 12.59 28.40 -16.52
N VAL A 410 12.48 28.14 -17.82
CA VAL A 410 13.37 28.51 -18.95
C VAL A 410 14.44 29.57 -18.65
N ALA A 411 15.66 29.29 -19.11
CA ALA A 411 16.75 30.27 -19.15
C ALA A 411 16.28 31.58 -19.83
N ALA A 412 16.89 32.70 -19.46
CA ALA A 412 16.55 34.03 -20.00
C ALA A 412 16.68 34.14 -21.54
N ASP A 413 17.28 33.14 -22.20
CA ASP A 413 17.42 33.03 -23.65
C ASP A 413 16.35 32.14 -24.33
N GLY A 414 15.40 31.58 -23.56
CA GLY A 414 14.31 30.77 -24.08
C GLY A 414 14.68 29.33 -24.47
N SER A 415 15.89 28.86 -24.18
CA SER A 415 16.28 27.47 -24.45
C SER A 415 15.76 26.48 -23.37
N PRO A 416 15.37 25.23 -23.75
CA PRO A 416 14.98 24.20 -22.79
C PRO A 416 16.22 23.64 -22.09
N ASP A 417 16.34 23.91 -20.78
CA ASP A 417 17.61 23.86 -20.06
C ASP A 417 17.50 23.09 -18.71
N PRO A 418 17.81 21.78 -18.66
CA PRO A 418 18.04 21.06 -17.40
C PRO A 418 19.52 20.65 -17.23
N ILE A 419 19.98 20.44 -15.98
CA ILE A 419 21.10 19.54 -15.71
C ILE A 419 20.70 18.18 -16.30
N THR A 420 21.20 17.86 -17.50
CA THR A 420 20.79 16.66 -18.25
C THR A 420 21.67 15.46 -17.98
N THR A 421 22.73 15.61 -17.19
CA THR A 421 23.70 14.55 -16.97
C THR A 421 23.07 13.35 -16.23
N GLY A 422 23.10 12.18 -16.88
CA GLY A 422 22.56 10.95 -16.33
C GLY A 422 21.04 10.99 -16.11
N SER A 423 20.59 10.80 -14.86
CA SER A 423 19.16 10.72 -14.53
C SER A 423 18.56 12.02 -13.95
N HIS A 424 19.30 13.12 -13.91
CA HIS A 424 18.84 14.38 -13.32
C HIS A 424 17.55 14.90 -13.97
N THR A 425 17.42 14.87 -15.31
CA THR A 425 16.22 15.33 -16.01
C THR A 425 14.92 14.71 -15.46
N LYS A 426 14.93 13.41 -15.12
CA LYS A 426 13.77 12.72 -14.56
C LYS A 426 13.58 13.00 -13.07
N HIS A 427 14.66 13.01 -12.29
CA HIS A 427 14.56 13.28 -10.85
C HIS A 427 14.16 14.74 -10.56
N LEU A 428 14.61 15.69 -11.37
CA LEU A 428 14.26 17.11 -11.25
C LEU A 428 12.84 17.43 -11.78
N SER A 429 12.29 16.55 -12.61
CA SER A 429 10.87 16.62 -13.01
C SER A 429 9.91 16.23 -11.88
N TYR A 430 10.41 15.56 -10.83
CA TYR A 430 9.65 15.20 -9.65
C TYR A 430 9.77 16.28 -8.56
N THR A 431 8.65 16.63 -7.95
CA THR A 431 8.63 17.45 -6.73
C THR A 431 8.72 16.52 -5.54
N PHE A 432 9.92 16.37 -4.98
CA PHE A 432 10.08 15.73 -3.69
C PHE A 432 9.28 16.54 -2.66
N ASN A 433 8.46 15.87 -1.82
CA ASN A 433 7.66 16.52 -0.76
C ASN A 433 8.56 17.08 0.37
N LEU A 434 9.56 17.87 0.00
CA LEU A 434 10.57 18.53 0.81
C LEU A 434 10.41 20.06 0.72
N GLY A 435 9.32 20.55 0.12
CA GLY A 435 9.10 21.96 -0.24
C GLY A 435 9.36 22.25 -1.72
N SER A 436 8.83 23.35 -2.26
CA SER A 436 8.85 23.66 -3.71
C SER A 436 10.26 23.79 -4.33
N ASP A 437 11.29 24.00 -3.51
CA ASP A 437 12.64 24.36 -3.98
C ASP A 437 13.76 23.37 -3.57
N ALA A 438 13.42 22.20 -3.00
CA ALA A 438 14.39 21.27 -2.38
C ALA A 438 14.69 20.00 -3.21
N LYS A 439 14.81 20.12 -4.55
CA LYS A 439 15.01 18.96 -5.46
C LYS A 439 16.41 18.35 -5.42
N CYS A 440 17.47 19.18 -5.42
CA CYS A 440 18.85 18.70 -5.34
C CYS A 440 19.24 18.16 -3.95
N PRO A 441 18.79 18.79 -2.83
CA PRO A 441 18.99 18.26 -1.49
C PRO A 441 18.49 16.82 -1.31
N ALA A 442 17.50 16.34 -2.06
CA ALA A 442 17.05 14.94 -1.95
C ALA A 442 18.19 13.90 -2.09
N CYS A 443 19.21 14.20 -2.91
CA CYS A 443 20.36 13.31 -3.19
C CYS A 443 21.73 13.92 -2.88
N HIS A 444 21.78 15.20 -2.53
CA HIS A 444 23.02 15.93 -2.17
C HIS A 444 22.89 16.65 -0.81
N MET A 445 22.12 16.07 0.12
CA MET A 445 21.88 16.57 1.48
C MET A 445 23.04 16.28 2.43
N TRP A 446 24.00 17.19 2.51
CA TRP A 446 25.07 17.08 3.50
C TRP A 446 24.70 17.65 4.89
N ASP A 447 23.48 18.20 5.06
CA ASP A 447 22.92 18.71 6.34
C ASP A 447 21.37 18.82 6.26
N PRO A 448 20.56 18.70 7.35
CA PRO A 448 19.10 18.81 7.29
C PRO A 448 18.64 20.20 6.83
N ALA A 449 17.65 20.24 5.95
CA ALA A 449 17.11 21.48 5.41
C ALA A 449 16.42 22.34 6.50
N PRO A 450 16.68 23.66 6.59
CA PRO A 450 15.81 24.57 7.33
C PRO A 450 14.49 24.76 6.59
N VAL A 451 13.43 24.96 7.35
CA VAL A 451 12.02 25.03 6.93
C VAL A 451 11.61 26.29 6.14
N THR A 452 12.53 27.11 5.62
CA THR A 452 12.16 28.32 4.85
C THR A 452 13.03 28.56 3.60
N THR A 453 12.33 28.69 2.47
CA THR A 453 12.67 29.25 1.14
C THR A 453 14.13 29.20 0.62
N SER A 454 14.27 28.45 -0.48
CA SER A 454 15.04 28.77 -1.69
C SER A 454 16.57 28.86 -1.58
N CYS A 455 17.27 27.90 -2.20
CA CYS A 455 18.70 27.92 -2.57
C CYS A 455 19.74 27.95 -1.42
N ARG A 456 19.34 28.30 -0.21
CA ARG A 456 20.21 28.51 0.96
C ARG A 456 21.18 27.36 1.31
N PRO A 457 20.77 26.07 1.27
CA PRO A 457 21.65 24.95 1.61
C PRO A 457 22.90 24.82 0.71
N CYS A 458 22.86 25.36 -0.51
CA CYS A 458 23.95 25.29 -1.49
C CYS A 458 24.67 26.64 -1.70
N HIS A 459 24.06 27.76 -1.31
CA HIS A 459 24.53 29.11 -1.67
C HIS A 459 24.83 30.04 -0.47
N GLU A 460 24.43 29.70 0.76
CA GLU A 460 24.65 30.55 1.94
C GLU A 460 25.02 29.76 3.22
N ASP A 461 25.85 30.39 4.06
CA ASP A 461 26.13 29.91 5.43
C ASP A 461 24.98 30.28 6.37
N ILE A 462 24.48 29.28 7.10
CA ILE A 462 23.63 29.54 8.27
C ILE A 462 24.57 29.89 9.41
N TRP A 463 24.54 31.16 9.82
CA TRP A 463 25.31 31.66 10.95
C TRP A 463 25.10 30.79 12.22
N GLY A 464 26.16 30.10 12.64
CA GLY A 464 26.38 29.72 14.04
C GLY A 464 25.96 28.33 14.52
N GLN A 465 25.61 27.35 13.67
CA GLN A 465 25.17 26.03 14.16
C GLN A 465 25.85 24.78 13.57
N TYR A 466 26.75 24.89 12.59
CA TYR A 466 27.33 23.70 11.94
C TYR A 466 28.84 23.85 11.67
N THR A 467 29.57 22.73 11.73
CA THR A 467 31.04 22.65 11.78
C THR A 467 31.74 22.45 10.43
N GLU A 468 31.02 22.29 9.32
CA GLU A 468 31.61 22.15 7.97
C GLU A 468 31.00 23.12 6.95
N ASN A 469 31.86 23.86 6.24
CA ASN A 469 31.49 24.86 5.26
C ASN A 469 31.00 24.24 3.93
N ARG A 470 29.71 24.36 3.64
CA ARG A 470 28.96 23.65 2.57
C ARG A 470 29.48 23.94 1.15
N TYR A 471 29.97 25.15 0.91
CA TYR A 471 30.54 25.59 -0.36
C TYR A 471 31.82 24.85 -0.76
N THR A 472 32.52 24.22 0.19
CA THR A 472 33.77 23.49 -0.09
C THR A 472 33.53 22.23 -0.91
N LYS A 473 32.40 21.54 -0.71
CA LYS A 473 32.03 20.32 -1.45
C LYS A 473 31.67 20.62 -2.91
N HIS A 474 31.10 21.78 -3.19
CA HIS A 474 30.73 22.18 -4.57
C HIS A 474 31.95 22.36 -5.49
N VAL A 475 33.11 22.69 -4.92
CA VAL A 475 34.31 23.12 -5.66
C VAL A 475 35.53 22.21 -5.41
N ASN A 476 35.35 21.09 -4.70
CA ASN A 476 36.44 20.21 -4.24
C ASN A 476 37.00 19.23 -5.28
N GLY A 477 36.48 19.21 -6.51
CA GLY A 477 36.96 18.22 -7.49
C GLY A 477 36.18 16.89 -7.51
N LYS A 478 35.10 16.74 -6.74
CA LYS A 478 34.42 15.45 -6.52
C LYS A 478 32.91 15.54 -6.75
N ILE A 479 32.28 14.37 -6.87
CA ILE A 479 30.83 14.22 -6.89
C ILE A 479 30.41 13.73 -5.51
N ASP A 480 29.82 14.62 -4.73
CA ASP A 480 29.46 14.37 -3.33
C ASP A 480 27.98 14.02 -3.22
N ILE A 481 27.66 12.80 -2.77
CA ILE A 481 26.30 12.25 -2.72
C ILE A 481 25.91 12.01 -1.27
N ALA A 482 24.75 12.54 -0.87
CA ALA A 482 24.20 12.37 0.47
C ALA A 482 22.66 12.41 0.40
N PHE A 483 21.98 11.35 0.83
CA PHE A 483 20.53 11.28 0.72
C PHE A 483 19.85 11.98 1.91
N ASP A 484 18.70 12.61 1.67
CA ASP A 484 17.84 13.14 2.73
C ASP A 484 17.43 12.02 3.72
N PRO A 485 17.18 12.31 5.02
CA PRO A 485 16.88 11.31 6.04
C PRO A 485 15.59 10.54 5.73
N ASN A 486 14.68 11.13 4.96
CA ASN A 486 13.49 10.46 4.45
C ASN A 486 13.80 9.32 3.47
N PHE A 487 15.04 9.23 2.98
CA PHE A 487 15.55 8.22 2.05
C PHE A 487 16.75 7.40 2.60
N THR A 488 17.20 7.58 3.86
CA THR A 488 18.23 6.70 4.48
C THR A 488 17.62 5.31 4.77
N THR A 489 18.31 4.18 4.52
CA THR A 489 19.74 3.89 4.31
C THR A 489 20.20 3.84 2.84
N GLY A 490 19.69 4.73 1.98
CA GLY A 490 20.05 4.82 0.56
C GLY A 490 21.56 4.69 0.29
N LYS A 491 21.90 3.87 -0.71
CA LYS A 491 23.27 3.56 -1.11
C LYS A 491 23.51 3.98 -2.55
N TYR A 492 24.73 4.43 -2.84
CA TYR A 492 25.23 4.63 -4.19
C TYR A 492 26.50 3.80 -4.38
N ALA A 493 26.61 3.06 -5.48
CA ALA A 493 27.69 2.09 -5.69
C ALA A 493 27.82 1.05 -4.54
N ASN A 494 26.70 0.65 -3.93
CA ASN A 494 26.63 -0.21 -2.73
C ASN A 494 27.27 0.35 -1.45
N ILE A 495 27.71 1.62 -1.46
CA ILE A 495 28.25 2.32 -0.32
C ILE A 495 27.13 3.18 0.30
N ALA A 496 27.01 3.15 1.63
CA ALA A 496 26.06 4.01 2.32
C ALA A 496 26.47 5.47 2.17
N ALA A 497 25.50 6.33 1.83
CA ALA A 497 25.71 7.77 1.85
C ALA A 497 25.82 8.29 3.30
N PRO A 498 26.58 9.36 3.58
CA PRO A 498 27.26 10.25 2.63
C PRO A 498 28.54 9.67 2.02
N MET A 499 28.82 9.99 0.75
CA MET A 499 30.04 9.55 0.04
C MET A 499 30.53 10.55 -1.00
N SER A 500 31.81 10.48 -1.36
CA SER A 500 32.43 11.27 -2.43
C SER A 500 33.00 10.36 -3.51
N LYS A 501 32.71 10.63 -4.79
CA LYS A 501 33.27 9.90 -5.94
C LYS A 501 34.19 10.79 -6.76
N ALA A 502 35.29 10.21 -7.25
CA ALA A 502 36.11 10.86 -8.26
C ALA A 502 35.29 11.07 -9.56
N PRO A 503 35.35 12.26 -10.19
CA PRO A 503 34.64 12.52 -11.43
C PRO A 503 35.20 11.64 -12.56
N ARG A 504 34.40 11.47 -13.63
CA ARG A 504 34.79 10.73 -14.85
C ARG A 504 35.02 9.21 -14.66
N THR A 505 34.44 8.64 -13.61
CA THR A 505 34.52 7.20 -13.30
C THR A 505 33.23 6.45 -13.65
N GLY A 506 32.41 7.02 -14.54
CA GLY A 506 31.11 6.48 -14.95
C GLY A 506 30.03 6.62 -13.86
N TYR A 507 28.81 6.23 -14.20
CA TYR A 507 27.71 6.15 -13.24
C TYR A 507 27.70 4.82 -12.46
N SER A 508 26.96 4.75 -11.35
CA SER A 508 26.87 3.57 -10.50
C SER A 508 25.46 3.32 -9.98
N SER A 509 25.24 2.15 -9.38
CA SER A 509 23.90 1.68 -8.97
C SER A 509 23.39 2.31 -7.69
N CYS A 510 22.11 2.67 -7.65
CA CYS A 510 21.40 3.11 -6.46
C CYS A 510 20.74 1.91 -5.75
N ALA A 511 20.84 1.81 -4.43
CA ALA A 511 20.20 0.74 -3.66
C ALA A 511 19.57 1.25 -2.34
N ASN A 512 18.70 0.44 -1.71
CA ASN A 512 18.10 0.70 -0.39
C ASN A 512 17.33 2.02 -0.26
N THR A 513 16.64 2.45 -1.32
CA THR A 513 15.78 3.64 -1.30
C THR A 513 14.32 3.27 -1.54
N TYR A 514 13.40 3.96 -0.86
CA TYR A 514 11.96 3.78 -1.00
C TYR A 514 11.50 3.96 -2.46
N CYS A 515 11.99 4.99 -3.17
CA CYS A 515 11.53 5.37 -4.52
C CYS A 515 11.88 4.37 -5.62
N HIS A 516 12.81 3.45 -5.38
CA HIS A 516 13.13 2.35 -6.28
C HIS A 516 12.72 0.98 -5.73
N SER A 517 12.06 0.95 -4.57
CA SER A 517 11.53 -0.28 -3.98
C SER A 517 10.24 -0.74 -4.67
N ASN A 518 9.76 -1.93 -4.30
CA ASN A 518 8.46 -2.42 -4.75
C ASN A 518 7.26 -1.82 -3.97
N GLY A 519 7.49 -0.83 -3.10
CA GLY A 519 6.48 -0.17 -2.27
C GLY A 519 5.89 -1.01 -1.13
N SER A 520 6.36 -2.25 -0.91
CA SER A 520 5.83 -3.12 0.16
C SER A 520 6.20 -2.67 1.57
N SER A 521 7.15 -1.74 1.73
CA SER A 521 7.60 -1.19 3.02
C SER A 521 6.51 -0.44 3.77
N VAL A 522 5.52 0.13 3.07
CA VAL A 522 4.36 0.81 3.69
C VAL A 522 3.57 -0.12 4.61
N ALA A 523 3.48 -1.41 4.28
CA ALA A 523 2.80 -2.41 5.12
C ALA A 523 3.75 -3.30 5.93
N SER A 524 4.95 -3.58 5.42
CA SER A 524 5.91 -4.47 6.10
C SER A 524 6.89 -3.76 7.04
N GLY A 525 6.96 -2.43 7.01
CA GLY A 525 7.92 -1.64 7.78
C GLY A 525 9.37 -1.76 7.31
N THR A 526 9.67 -2.64 6.35
CA THR A 526 11.02 -2.92 5.86
C THR A 526 11.12 -2.55 4.40
N ILE A 527 12.14 -1.78 4.00
CA ILE A 527 12.44 -1.50 2.57
C ILE A 527 13.11 -2.74 2.00
N PRO A 528 12.46 -3.52 1.10
CA PRO A 528 13.09 -4.69 0.52
C PRO A 528 14.26 -4.29 -0.37
N ALA A 529 15.20 -5.21 -0.58
CA ALA A 529 16.24 -5.04 -1.60
C ALA A 529 15.59 -4.67 -2.93
N ASN A 530 15.92 -3.49 -3.43
CA ASN A 530 15.29 -2.88 -4.58
C ASN A 530 15.98 -3.29 -5.88
N THR A 531 15.31 -3.05 -7.00
CA THR A 531 15.98 -2.98 -8.30
C THR A 531 17.01 -1.88 -8.19
N SER A 532 18.27 -2.22 -8.48
CA SER A 532 19.39 -1.30 -8.32
C SER A 532 19.71 -0.65 -9.67
N PRO A 533 18.95 0.38 -10.13
CA PRO A 533 19.25 1.02 -11.40
C PRO A 533 20.61 1.68 -11.35
N VAL A 534 21.32 1.62 -12.47
CA VAL A 534 22.51 2.43 -12.67
C VAL A 534 22.04 3.84 -12.99
N TRP A 535 22.60 4.85 -12.33
CA TRP A 535 22.31 6.23 -12.68
C TRP A 535 22.56 6.47 -14.19
N GLY A 536 21.64 7.12 -14.88
CA GLY A 536 21.69 7.30 -16.34
C GLY A 536 21.20 6.12 -17.20
N SER A 537 20.72 5.02 -16.63
CA SER A 537 20.30 3.82 -17.39
C SER A 537 18.97 3.93 -18.18
N GLY A 538 18.44 5.13 -18.41
CA GLY A 538 17.17 5.35 -19.10
C GLY A 538 15.92 5.08 -18.25
N ALA A 539 14.75 5.13 -18.89
CA ALA A 539 13.45 5.01 -18.21
C ALA A 539 13.18 3.58 -17.71
N MET A 540 12.70 3.45 -16.46
CA MET A 540 12.31 2.17 -15.88
C MET A 540 10.82 1.90 -16.12
N ALA A 541 10.50 0.73 -16.67
CA ALA A 541 9.12 0.26 -16.77
C ALA A 541 8.59 -0.20 -15.40
N CYS A 542 7.27 -0.20 -15.20
CA CYS A 542 6.63 -0.55 -13.93
C CYS A 542 7.07 -1.92 -13.37
N ASN A 543 7.35 -2.90 -14.24
CA ASN A 543 7.84 -4.23 -13.85
C ASN A 543 9.28 -4.24 -13.32
N GLY A 544 10.00 -3.14 -13.50
CA GLY A 544 11.28 -2.90 -12.84
C GLY A 544 11.12 -2.79 -11.33
N CYS A 545 9.98 -2.35 -10.79
CA CYS A 545 9.75 -2.26 -9.34
C CYS A 545 8.65 -3.22 -8.84
N HIS A 546 7.56 -3.35 -9.59
CA HIS A 546 6.34 -4.00 -9.11
C HIS A 546 6.09 -5.40 -9.69
N GLY A 547 6.97 -5.98 -10.53
CA GLY A 547 6.71 -7.24 -11.24
C GLY A 547 7.35 -8.52 -10.65
N ASN A 548 6.90 -9.70 -11.12
CA ASN A 548 7.61 -10.98 -10.97
C ASN A 548 7.75 -11.68 -12.36
N GLN A 549 8.45 -12.82 -12.42
CA GLN A 549 8.75 -13.54 -13.67
C GLN A 549 7.57 -14.32 -14.30
N THR A 550 6.35 -14.23 -13.77
CA THR A 550 5.22 -15.11 -14.21
C THR A 550 4.69 -14.81 -15.62
N TYR A 551 4.77 -13.56 -16.10
CA TYR A 551 4.29 -13.18 -17.44
C TYR A 551 5.42 -12.66 -18.32
N THR A 552 5.51 -13.14 -19.55
CA THR A 552 6.49 -12.69 -20.56
C THR A 552 5.82 -11.84 -21.64
N GLY A 553 6.20 -10.57 -21.76
CA GLY A 553 5.87 -9.74 -22.94
C GLY A 553 4.61 -8.86 -22.89
N ASP A 554 3.87 -8.82 -21.77
CA ASP A 554 2.64 -8.02 -21.63
C ASP A 554 2.63 -7.16 -20.34
N TRP A 555 1.77 -6.13 -20.25
CA TRP A 555 1.61 -5.21 -19.12
C TRP A 555 1.36 -5.93 -17.78
N ARG A 556 0.74 -7.12 -17.80
CA ARG A 556 0.52 -7.95 -16.61
C ARG A 556 1.80 -8.32 -15.87
N LYS A 557 2.97 -8.28 -16.52
CA LYS A 557 4.27 -8.48 -15.88
C LYS A 557 4.61 -7.38 -14.85
N ALA A 558 3.92 -6.23 -14.90
CA ALA A 558 4.09 -5.13 -13.96
C ALA A 558 3.28 -5.29 -12.66
N PHE A 559 2.44 -6.33 -12.54
CA PHE A 559 1.65 -6.54 -11.34
C PHE A 559 2.52 -7.00 -10.17
N PRO A 560 2.23 -6.56 -8.93
CA PRO A 560 2.83 -7.11 -7.72
C PRO A 560 2.42 -8.57 -7.54
N LEU A 561 3.16 -9.51 -8.10
CA LEU A 561 2.77 -10.93 -8.18
C LEU A 561 3.48 -11.83 -7.15
N TYR A 562 3.94 -11.27 -6.03
CA TYR A 562 4.47 -12.07 -4.91
C TYR A 562 3.36 -12.87 -4.20
N THR A 563 3.75 -13.95 -3.51
CA THR A 563 2.81 -14.80 -2.76
C THR A 563 2.07 -14.01 -1.68
N THR A 564 0.75 -14.23 -1.51
CA THR A 564 0.01 -13.56 -0.43
C THR A 564 0.62 -13.88 0.93
N GLY A 565 0.82 -12.84 1.76
CA GLY A 565 1.49 -12.93 3.05
C GLY A 565 3.02 -12.82 3.00
N LYS A 566 3.65 -12.79 1.82
CA LYS A 566 5.11 -12.65 1.67
C LYS A 566 5.45 -11.70 0.51
N PRO A 567 5.82 -10.44 0.75
CA PRO A 567 6.05 -9.78 2.05
C PRO A 567 4.78 -9.26 2.75
N LYS A 568 3.63 -9.23 2.06
CA LYS A 568 2.35 -8.75 2.63
C LYS A 568 1.16 -9.42 1.95
N ALA A 569 -0.04 -9.16 2.47
CA ALA A 569 -1.29 -9.59 1.87
C ALA A 569 -1.40 -9.13 0.40
N ASN A 570 -1.74 -10.06 -0.50
CA ASN A 570 -1.73 -9.81 -1.94
C ASN A 570 -2.86 -10.53 -2.70
N SER A 571 -3.57 -9.79 -3.56
CA SER A 571 -4.57 -10.34 -4.48
C SER A 571 -4.36 -9.89 -5.94
N HIS A 572 -3.24 -9.25 -6.28
CA HIS A 572 -3.00 -8.76 -7.64
C HIS A 572 -3.05 -9.86 -8.70
N TRP A 573 -2.55 -11.05 -8.39
CA TRP A 573 -2.51 -12.16 -9.34
C TRP A 573 -3.89 -12.59 -9.83
N ILE A 574 -4.89 -12.69 -8.93
CA ILE A 574 -6.24 -13.09 -9.34
C ILE A 574 -6.90 -12.00 -10.17
N HIS A 575 -6.69 -10.72 -9.82
CA HIS A 575 -7.24 -9.59 -10.57
C HIS A 575 -6.62 -9.49 -11.98
N ALA A 576 -5.30 -9.69 -12.11
CA ALA A 576 -4.62 -9.70 -13.40
C ALA A 576 -5.14 -10.80 -14.34
N GLN A 577 -5.47 -11.99 -13.80
CA GLN A 577 -6.05 -13.08 -14.60
C GLN A 577 -7.47 -12.77 -15.09
N HIS A 578 -8.24 -12.01 -14.31
CA HIS A 578 -9.58 -11.56 -14.68
C HIS A 578 -9.57 -10.28 -15.54
N GLY A 579 -8.41 -9.88 -16.06
CA GLY A 579 -8.26 -8.75 -16.97
C GLY A 579 -8.33 -7.39 -16.29
N ALA A 580 -8.20 -7.33 -14.96
CA ALA A 580 -8.19 -6.06 -14.24
C ALA A 580 -6.92 -5.27 -14.58
N THR A 581 -7.09 -3.99 -14.92
CA THR A 581 -6.02 -3.06 -15.27
C THR A 581 -5.61 -2.24 -14.06
N CYS A 582 -4.38 -1.71 -14.05
CA CYS A 582 -3.88 -0.87 -12.95
C CYS A 582 -4.79 0.35 -12.74
N LYS A 583 -5.22 0.98 -13.85
CA LYS A 583 -6.08 2.18 -13.85
C LYS A 583 -7.39 1.98 -13.10
N GLN A 584 -7.99 0.79 -13.19
CA GLN A 584 -9.28 0.52 -12.53
C GLN A 584 -9.25 0.68 -11.01
N CYS A 585 -8.10 0.42 -10.38
CA CYS A 585 -7.92 0.52 -8.92
C CYS A 585 -6.97 1.63 -8.47
N HIS A 586 -6.19 2.20 -9.40
CA HIS A 586 -5.17 3.21 -9.13
C HIS A 586 -5.32 4.42 -10.07
N VAL A 587 -6.56 4.86 -10.33
CA VAL A 587 -6.86 5.89 -11.35
C VAL A 587 -6.15 7.22 -11.09
N GLN A 588 -5.85 7.52 -9.82
CA GLN A 588 -5.11 8.72 -9.42
C GLN A 588 -3.60 8.60 -9.63
N VAL A 589 -3.09 7.39 -9.84
CA VAL A 589 -1.65 7.09 -9.95
C VAL A 589 -1.25 6.79 -11.39
N THR A 590 -2.11 6.17 -12.19
CA THR A 590 -1.75 5.65 -13.51
C THR A 590 -2.76 6.06 -14.58
N ILE A 591 -2.27 6.49 -15.75
CA ILE A 591 -3.11 6.87 -16.90
C ILE A 591 -3.57 5.61 -17.63
N ASP A 592 -2.64 4.66 -17.78
CA ASP A 592 -2.82 3.38 -18.44
C ASP A 592 -2.12 2.27 -17.63
N ASN A 593 -1.75 1.13 -18.23
CA ASN A 593 -1.05 0.04 -17.53
C ASN A 593 0.49 0.18 -17.50
N THR A 594 1.01 1.28 -18.03
CA THR A 594 2.43 1.49 -18.36
C THR A 594 2.96 2.90 -18.00
N SER A 595 2.07 3.86 -17.73
CA SER A 595 2.37 5.29 -17.59
C SER A 595 1.77 5.88 -16.31
N ILE A 596 2.58 6.59 -15.53
CA ILE A 596 2.18 7.25 -14.28
C ILE A 596 1.45 8.56 -14.60
N ALA A 597 0.28 8.78 -13.98
CA ALA A 597 -0.51 10.01 -14.10
C ALA A 597 -0.01 11.11 -13.17
N ASP A 598 0.16 10.78 -11.89
CA ASP A 598 0.62 11.70 -10.86
C ASP A 598 1.74 11.03 -10.06
N THR A 599 2.96 11.52 -10.28
CA THR A 599 4.14 11.01 -9.60
C THR A 599 4.11 11.29 -8.10
N SER A 600 3.43 12.36 -7.65
CA SER A 600 3.28 12.67 -6.21
C SER A 600 2.46 11.61 -5.47
N LYS A 601 1.50 10.99 -6.17
CA LYS A 601 0.67 9.89 -5.65
C LYS A 601 1.34 8.52 -5.77
N HIS A 602 2.24 8.32 -6.74
CA HIS A 602 2.95 7.05 -6.91
C HIS A 602 3.97 6.78 -5.80
N VAL A 603 4.69 7.82 -5.35
CA VAL A 603 5.76 7.72 -4.33
C VAL A 603 5.41 8.41 -3.00
N SER A 604 4.11 8.52 -2.71
CA SER A 604 3.53 9.19 -1.53
C SER A 604 3.81 8.51 -0.17
N LYS A 605 4.43 7.32 -0.14
CA LYS A 605 4.48 6.42 1.03
C LYS A 605 3.10 5.97 1.52
N SER A 606 2.07 6.09 0.70
CA SER A 606 0.74 5.53 0.91
C SER A 606 0.35 4.58 -0.23
N TYR A 607 -0.63 3.71 0.03
CA TYR A 607 -1.31 2.98 -1.04
C TYR A 607 -2.50 3.81 -1.51
N ASP A 608 -2.26 4.58 -2.58
CA ASP A 608 -3.29 5.33 -3.28
C ASP A 608 -4.13 4.37 -4.15
N VAL A 609 -5.19 3.84 -3.54
CA VAL A 609 -6.15 2.90 -4.16
C VAL A 609 -7.50 3.61 -4.31
N SER A 610 -7.82 4.02 -5.53
CA SER A 610 -9.01 4.79 -5.88
C SER A 610 -9.66 4.23 -7.15
N PRO A 611 -10.99 4.01 -7.17
CA PRO A 611 -11.68 3.42 -8.31
C PRO A 611 -11.72 4.35 -9.52
N ASP A 612 -11.64 3.79 -10.73
CA ASP A 612 -11.98 4.50 -11.97
C ASP A 612 -13.50 4.64 -12.11
N THR A 613 -14.07 5.64 -11.42
CA THR A 613 -15.52 5.90 -11.46
C THR A 613 -16.01 6.30 -12.84
N ALA A 614 -15.18 6.95 -13.65
CA ALA A 614 -15.48 7.26 -15.05
C ALA A 614 -15.59 5.98 -15.91
N GLY A 615 -14.81 4.96 -15.57
CA GLY A 615 -14.91 3.60 -16.14
C GLY A 615 -16.03 2.73 -15.56
N GLY A 616 -16.89 3.27 -14.69
CA GLY A 616 -17.98 2.54 -14.05
C GLY A 616 -17.57 1.62 -12.90
N ILE A 617 -16.33 1.75 -12.39
CA ILE A 617 -15.85 1.00 -11.24
C ILE A 617 -16.14 1.77 -9.96
N THR A 618 -16.65 1.11 -8.92
CA THR A 618 -16.86 1.72 -7.60
C THR A 618 -16.36 0.79 -6.50
N PHE A 619 -15.66 1.34 -5.51
CA PHE A 619 -15.38 0.70 -4.23
C PHE A 619 -14.88 1.78 -3.25
N THR A 620 -14.94 1.49 -1.95
CA THR A 620 -14.24 2.26 -0.92
C THR A 620 -13.12 1.40 -0.35
N TYR A 621 -11.89 1.91 -0.35
CA TYR A 621 -10.74 1.20 0.21
C TYR A 621 -10.33 1.79 1.55
N THR A 622 -10.02 0.93 2.52
CA THR A 622 -9.42 1.29 3.80
C THR A 622 -8.15 0.47 3.99
N PHE A 623 -7.03 1.15 4.16
CA PHE A 623 -5.73 0.50 4.32
C PHE A 623 -5.62 -0.28 5.65
N SER A 624 -4.92 -1.40 5.61
CA SER A 624 -4.45 -2.17 6.78
C SER A 624 -3.14 -2.90 6.42
N THR A 625 -2.22 -3.01 7.37
CA THR A 625 -0.94 -3.72 7.20
C THR A 625 -1.14 -5.23 6.94
N THR A 626 -2.24 -5.81 7.43
CA THR A 626 -2.59 -7.24 7.24
C THR A 626 -3.44 -7.50 5.99
N GLY A 627 -3.63 -6.48 5.14
CA GLY A 627 -4.51 -6.54 3.96
C GLY A 627 -5.72 -5.65 4.15
N GLY A 628 -5.79 -4.56 3.37
CA GLY A 628 -6.84 -3.55 3.46
C GLY A 628 -8.23 -4.07 3.09
N THR A 629 -9.25 -3.34 3.54
CA THR A 629 -10.67 -3.67 3.32
C THR A 629 -11.21 -2.86 2.16
N CYS A 630 -11.86 -3.53 1.20
CA CYS A 630 -12.65 -2.90 0.15
C CYS A 630 -14.14 -3.09 0.47
N THR A 631 -14.97 -2.05 0.36
CA THR A 631 -16.45 -2.12 0.51
C THR A 631 -17.14 -1.56 -0.74
N ASN A 632 -18.43 -1.87 -0.93
CA ASN A 632 -19.24 -1.40 -2.05
C ASN A 632 -18.61 -1.65 -3.43
N ILE A 633 -18.01 -2.83 -3.60
CA ILE A 633 -17.18 -3.16 -4.76
C ILE A 633 -18.06 -3.54 -5.97
N SER A 634 -18.09 -2.73 -7.03
CA SER A 634 -18.92 -2.98 -8.22
C SER A 634 -18.59 -4.32 -8.89
N CYS A 635 -17.30 -4.66 -8.97
CA CYS A 635 -16.83 -5.94 -9.54
C CYS A 635 -17.15 -7.17 -8.67
N HIS A 636 -17.50 -6.97 -7.40
CA HIS A 636 -17.82 -8.05 -6.44
C HIS A 636 -19.27 -7.93 -5.93
N GLY A 637 -20.19 -7.43 -6.76
CA GLY A 637 -21.62 -7.40 -6.44
C GLY A 637 -21.96 -6.51 -5.23
N ASN A 638 -21.24 -5.40 -5.07
CA ASN A 638 -21.38 -4.42 -3.99
C ASN A 638 -21.13 -4.98 -2.58
N THR A 639 -20.25 -5.98 -2.47
CA THR A 639 -19.89 -6.58 -1.18
C THR A 639 -18.63 -5.97 -0.56
N THR A 640 -18.27 -6.49 0.62
CA THR A 640 -17.03 -6.18 1.34
C THR A 640 -16.06 -7.34 1.23
N ALA A 641 -14.80 -7.06 0.92
CA ALA A 641 -13.73 -8.05 0.82
C ALA A 641 -12.43 -7.52 1.46
N GLN A 642 -11.62 -8.45 1.96
CA GLN A 642 -10.29 -8.13 2.49
C GLN A 642 -9.22 -8.52 1.47
N TRP A 643 -8.34 -7.58 1.13
CA TRP A 643 -7.25 -7.79 0.19
C TRP A 643 -6.25 -8.81 0.73
N GLY A 644 -5.90 -9.80 -0.08
CA GLY A 644 -4.97 -10.88 0.27
C GLY A 644 -5.54 -11.99 1.16
N SER A 645 -6.84 -11.97 1.46
CA SER A 645 -7.51 -13.05 2.18
C SER A 645 -7.61 -14.32 1.33
N GLY A 646 -7.19 -15.46 1.89
CA GLY A 646 -7.42 -16.80 1.34
C GLY A 646 -8.62 -17.52 1.97
N ALA A 647 -9.46 -16.80 2.71
CA ALA A 647 -10.62 -17.37 3.39
C ALA A 647 -11.72 -17.70 2.38
N CYS A 648 -12.33 -18.89 2.48
CA CYS A 648 -13.28 -19.39 1.49
C CYS A 648 -14.44 -18.42 1.22
N LEU A 649 -15.05 -17.86 2.28
CA LEU A 649 -16.17 -16.92 2.17
C LEU A 649 -15.76 -15.55 1.62
N GLY A 650 -14.47 -15.21 1.64
CA GLY A 650 -13.96 -13.98 1.01
C GLY A 650 -14.26 -13.94 -0.49
N CYS A 651 -14.27 -15.10 -1.16
CA CYS A 651 -14.68 -15.22 -2.56
C CYS A 651 -16.07 -15.83 -2.70
N HIS A 652 -16.41 -16.85 -1.91
CA HIS A 652 -17.67 -17.60 -2.07
C HIS A 652 -18.90 -16.94 -1.43
N SER A 653 -18.76 -15.80 -0.75
CA SER A 653 -19.92 -15.02 -0.26
C SER A 653 -20.78 -14.41 -1.38
N ILE A 654 -20.29 -14.43 -2.61
CA ILE A 654 -21.03 -14.08 -3.81
C ILE A 654 -20.94 -15.21 -4.82
N THR A 655 -21.79 -15.13 -5.84
CA THR A 655 -21.77 -16.02 -7.00
C THR A 655 -20.39 -16.00 -7.68
N GLN A 656 -19.74 -17.16 -7.76
CA GLN A 656 -18.46 -17.32 -8.48
C GLN A 656 -18.70 -18.03 -9.81
N GLY A 657 -18.62 -17.31 -10.93
CA GLY A 657 -18.94 -17.85 -12.26
C GLY A 657 -20.35 -18.44 -12.30
N LYS A 658 -20.48 -19.72 -12.68
CA LYS A 658 -21.77 -20.47 -12.68
C LYS A 658 -22.04 -21.20 -11.37
N ARG A 659 -21.36 -20.90 -10.26
CA ARG A 659 -21.61 -21.51 -8.94
C ARG A 659 -22.70 -20.75 -8.19
N ALA A 660 -23.48 -21.44 -7.36
CA ALA A 660 -24.52 -20.79 -6.55
C ALA A 660 -23.90 -19.89 -5.46
N ALA A 661 -24.55 -18.77 -5.13
CA ALA A 661 -24.18 -17.93 -3.98
C ALA A 661 -24.47 -18.69 -2.67
N ILE A 662 -23.43 -19.05 -1.91
CA ILE A 662 -23.59 -19.97 -0.78
C ILE A 662 -24.04 -19.29 0.51
N THR A 663 -23.57 -18.07 0.78
CA THR A 663 -23.90 -17.32 2.02
C THR A 663 -25.37 -16.95 2.09
N SER A 664 -25.97 -16.49 0.99
CA SER A 664 -27.40 -16.16 0.96
C SER A 664 -28.28 -17.39 1.14
N GLN A 665 -27.85 -18.56 0.66
CA GLN A 665 -28.57 -19.82 0.86
C GLN A 665 -28.46 -20.30 2.31
N PHE A 666 -27.27 -20.21 2.92
CA PHE A 666 -27.07 -20.61 4.32
C PHE A 666 -27.71 -19.64 5.31
N GLY A 667 -27.73 -18.34 5.00
CA GLY A 667 -28.44 -17.32 5.78
C GLY A 667 -29.96 -17.40 5.66
N ALA A 668 -30.48 -18.23 4.76
CA ALA A 668 -31.89 -18.58 4.69
C ALA A 668 -32.19 -19.79 5.59
N ASN A 669 -33.21 -20.59 5.26
CA ASN A 669 -33.51 -21.80 6.01
C ASN A 669 -32.54 -22.92 5.61
N SER A 670 -31.52 -23.15 6.44
CA SER A 670 -30.62 -24.32 6.38
C SER A 670 -30.83 -25.19 7.60
N HIS A 671 -30.64 -26.50 7.46
CA HIS A 671 -30.59 -27.43 8.60
C HIS A 671 -29.16 -27.92 8.89
N HIS A 672 -28.21 -27.72 7.98
CA HIS A 672 -26.82 -28.11 8.20
C HIS A 672 -26.10 -27.16 9.16
N ILE A 673 -26.41 -25.85 9.09
CA ILE A 673 -25.80 -24.83 9.95
C ILE A 673 -26.94 -24.02 10.57
N GLN A 674 -27.07 -24.08 11.90
CA GLN A 674 -28.02 -23.25 12.66
C GLN A 674 -27.29 -21.99 13.18
N GLY A 675 -27.19 -20.95 12.37
CA GLY A 675 -26.51 -19.69 12.73
C GLY A 675 -25.65 -19.11 11.61
N THR A 676 -24.66 -18.29 11.97
CA THR A 676 -23.76 -17.62 11.01
C THR A 676 -22.80 -18.61 10.38
N LEU A 677 -22.76 -18.65 9.03
CA LEU A 677 -21.78 -19.44 8.27
C LEU A 677 -20.36 -18.93 8.54
N SER A 678 -19.48 -19.82 9.01
CA SER A 678 -18.05 -19.55 9.18
C SER A 678 -17.23 -20.17 8.05
N ASN A 679 -16.03 -19.63 7.83
CA ASN A 679 -15.07 -20.19 6.86
C ASN A 679 -14.74 -21.67 7.15
N ALA A 680 -14.58 -22.02 8.43
CA ALA A 680 -14.24 -23.38 8.86
C ALA A 680 -15.34 -24.40 8.54
N ALA A 681 -16.61 -23.97 8.42
CA ALA A 681 -17.70 -24.87 8.06
C ALA A 681 -17.57 -25.42 6.63
N CYS A 682 -16.88 -24.72 5.72
CA CYS A 682 -16.62 -25.18 4.36
C CYS A 682 -15.81 -26.48 4.37
N TYR A 683 -14.85 -26.60 5.29
CA TYR A 683 -14.03 -27.80 5.48
C TYR A 683 -14.92 -29.04 5.52
N GLN A 684 -15.99 -29.03 6.32
CA GLN A 684 -16.82 -30.21 6.56
C GLN A 684 -17.46 -30.79 5.30
N CYS A 685 -17.67 -30.01 4.25
CA CYS A 685 -18.29 -30.46 3.00
C CYS A 685 -17.32 -30.59 1.83
N HIS A 686 -16.23 -29.81 1.84
CA HIS A 686 -15.35 -29.58 0.71
C HIS A 686 -13.92 -29.97 1.03
N TRP A 687 -13.26 -30.71 0.13
CA TRP A 687 -11.80 -30.94 0.22
C TRP A 687 -11.01 -29.67 -0.12
N GLU A 688 -11.63 -28.72 -0.81
CA GLU A 688 -11.02 -27.46 -1.24
C GLU A 688 -10.80 -26.44 -0.12
N ALA A 689 -11.24 -26.75 1.09
CA ALA A 689 -11.03 -25.94 2.29
C ALA A 689 -10.14 -26.71 3.29
N ASP A 690 -9.32 -25.99 4.05
CA ASP A 690 -8.60 -26.49 5.21
C ASP A 690 -9.46 -26.39 6.48
N SER A 691 -9.05 -27.09 7.54
CA SER A 691 -9.74 -27.06 8.85
C SER A 691 -9.93 -25.65 9.42
N ASN A 692 -9.04 -24.72 9.05
CA ASN A 692 -9.07 -23.33 9.49
C ASN A 692 -9.95 -22.44 8.60
N GLY A 693 -10.59 -22.99 7.56
CA GLY A 693 -11.49 -22.28 6.65
C GLY A 693 -10.82 -21.52 5.51
N TYR A 694 -9.53 -21.76 5.28
CA TYR A 694 -8.78 -21.20 4.16
C TYR A 694 -8.76 -22.17 2.99
N ILE A 695 -8.42 -21.67 1.80
CA ILE A 695 -8.32 -22.48 0.58
C ILE A 695 -7.22 -23.55 0.75
N ASN A 696 -7.58 -24.81 0.57
CA ASN A 696 -6.64 -25.91 0.44
C ASN A 696 -6.17 -25.99 -1.03
N THR A 697 -4.98 -25.47 -1.31
CA THR A 697 -4.48 -25.29 -2.68
C THR A 697 -4.34 -26.60 -3.49
N PRO A 698 -3.92 -27.76 -2.92
CA PRO A 698 -3.94 -29.04 -3.62
C PRO A 698 -5.29 -29.45 -4.23
N TYR A 699 -6.40 -29.20 -3.52
CA TYR A 699 -7.72 -29.69 -3.93
C TYR A 699 -8.60 -28.61 -4.56
N HIS A 700 -8.29 -27.33 -4.35
CA HIS A 700 -9.05 -26.20 -4.90
C HIS A 700 -8.75 -25.94 -6.40
N GLY A 701 -8.60 -27.01 -7.21
CA GLY A 701 -8.44 -27.01 -8.67
C GLY A 701 -7.29 -26.16 -9.25
N GLY A 702 -6.51 -25.51 -8.39
CA GLY A 702 -5.70 -24.34 -8.74
C GLY A 702 -6.54 -23.17 -9.29
N ALA A 703 -6.00 -21.96 -9.22
CA ALA A 703 -6.66 -20.80 -9.82
C ALA A 703 -6.38 -20.64 -11.34
N ALA A 704 -6.05 -21.75 -12.01
CA ALA A 704 -5.94 -21.88 -13.47
C ALA A 704 -7.10 -22.67 -14.11
N ALA A 705 -8.08 -23.15 -13.33
CA ALA A 705 -9.23 -23.90 -13.85
C ALA A 705 -10.61 -23.39 -13.32
N PRO A 706 -11.02 -22.15 -13.66
CA PRO A 706 -12.38 -21.67 -13.37
C PRO A 706 -13.44 -22.66 -13.90
N GLY A 707 -14.31 -23.15 -13.01
CA GLY A 707 -15.35 -24.12 -13.35
C GLY A 707 -14.96 -25.60 -13.16
N ALA A 708 -13.82 -25.89 -12.55
CA ALA A 708 -13.44 -27.24 -12.11
C ALA A 708 -14.54 -27.95 -11.28
N ALA A 709 -14.50 -29.28 -11.24
CA ALA A 709 -15.36 -30.04 -10.36
C ALA A 709 -15.13 -29.63 -8.88
N VAL A 710 -16.18 -29.69 -8.06
CA VAL A 710 -16.05 -29.57 -6.60
C VAL A 710 -15.91 -30.94 -5.98
N ASP A 711 -15.02 -31.07 -5.01
CA ASP A 711 -14.68 -32.32 -4.36
C ASP A 711 -15.43 -32.46 -3.04
N LEU A 712 -16.62 -33.04 -3.13
CA LEU A 712 -17.52 -33.20 -1.99
C LEU A 712 -17.14 -34.43 -1.18
N VAL A 713 -17.04 -34.26 0.13
CA VAL A 713 -16.48 -35.28 1.03
C VAL A 713 -17.45 -36.41 1.31
N ILE A 714 -17.03 -37.67 1.18
CA ILE A 714 -17.81 -38.82 1.64
C ILE A 714 -17.31 -39.17 3.05
N TYR A 715 -18.17 -39.06 4.06
CA TYR A 715 -17.78 -39.36 5.44
C TYR A 715 -17.57 -40.85 5.67
N GLY A 716 -16.54 -41.17 6.47
CA GLY A 716 -16.37 -42.50 7.07
C GLY A 716 -17.20 -42.62 8.36
N ALA A 717 -16.98 -43.67 9.15
CA ALA A 717 -17.71 -43.88 10.40
C ALA A 717 -17.33 -42.82 11.45
N VAL A 718 -18.32 -42.02 11.88
CA VAL A 718 -18.28 -40.97 12.92
C VAL A 718 -17.31 -39.81 12.65
N ALA A 719 -16.54 -39.84 11.57
CA ALA A 719 -15.52 -38.83 11.28
C ALA A 719 -15.35 -38.53 9.79
N ARG A 720 -14.85 -37.33 9.52
CA ARG A 720 -14.36 -36.91 8.22
C ARG A 720 -13.09 -37.73 7.86
N PRO A 721 -12.97 -38.26 6.63
CA PRO A 721 -11.77 -38.97 6.19
C PRO A 721 -10.54 -38.06 6.09
N THR A 722 -9.35 -38.63 6.31
CA THR A 722 -8.04 -37.96 6.16
C THR A 722 -7.31 -38.31 4.86
N ILE A 723 -7.78 -39.33 4.13
CA ILE A 723 -7.21 -39.81 2.87
C ILE A 723 -8.08 -39.32 1.70
N TYR A 724 -7.46 -38.82 0.63
CA TYR A 724 -8.13 -38.33 -0.56
C TYR A 724 -8.16 -39.42 -1.66
N THR A 725 -9.31 -40.10 -1.81
CA THR A 725 -9.51 -41.21 -2.74
C THR A 725 -10.87 -41.10 -3.43
N GLN A 726 -10.86 -40.98 -4.75
CA GLN A 726 -12.06 -40.73 -5.55
C GLN A 726 -13.05 -41.89 -5.44
N GLY A 727 -14.32 -41.58 -5.20
CA GLY A 727 -15.40 -42.56 -5.06
C GLY A 727 -15.44 -43.26 -3.69
N VAL A 728 -14.43 -43.07 -2.83
CA VAL A 728 -14.38 -43.64 -1.48
C VAL A 728 -14.54 -42.54 -0.44
N THR A 729 -13.69 -41.51 -0.47
CA THR A 729 -13.67 -40.41 0.51
C THR A 729 -14.09 -39.07 -0.10
N TYR A 730 -14.29 -39.00 -1.41
CA TYR A 730 -14.91 -37.85 -2.08
C TYR A 730 -15.59 -38.19 -3.40
N VAL A 731 -16.47 -37.29 -3.85
CA VAL A 731 -17.00 -37.26 -5.21
C VAL A 731 -16.69 -35.93 -5.90
N ALA A 732 -16.14 -36.00 -7.11
CA ALA A 732 -15.94 -34.83 -7.97
C ALA A 732 -17.26 -34.49 -8.71
N TYR A 733 -17.90 -33.39 -8.33
CA TYR A 733 -19.16 -32.89 -8.90
C TYR A 733 -18.93 -31.71 -9.87
N SER A 734 -19.39 -31.85 -11.10
CA SER A 734 -19.44 -30.76 -12.08
C SER A 734 -20.87 -30.26 -12.28
N ALA A 735 -21.06 -28.95 -12.15
CA ALA A 735 -22.34 -28.26 -12.22
C ALA A 735 -22.90 -28.15 -13.66
N ASN A 736 -23.20 -29.29 -14.31
CA ASN A 736 -23.61 -29.37 -15.71
C ASN A 736 -25.00 -30.00 -15.93
N SER A 737 -25.79 -30.16 -14.87
CA SER A 737 -27.16 -30.72 -14.90
C SER A 737 -27.28 -32.18 -15.37
N LYS A 738 -26.19 -32.88 -15.69
CA LYS A 738 -26.25 -34.29 -16.11
C LYS A 738 -26.63 -35.18 -14.94
N ARG A 739 -27.48 -36.19 -15.19
CA ARG A 739 -27.97 -37.10 -14.14
C ARG A 739 -26.86 -37.81 -13.37
N ALA A 740 -25.79 -38.23 -14.06
CA ALA A 740 -24.62 -38.83 -13.44
C ALA A 740 -23.94 -37.92 -12.41
N GLN A 741 -23.94 -36.60 -12.63
CA GLN A 741 -23.39 -35.63 -11.66
C GLN A 741 -24.31 -35.44 -10.45
N ILE A 742 -25.62 -35.42 -10.69
CA ILE A 742 -26.63 -35.33 -9.61
C ILE A 742 -26.56 -36.56 -8.68
N GLN A 743 -26.35 -37.76 -9.23
CA GLN A 743 -26.21 -38.99 -8.46
C GLN A 743 -25.00 -38.98 -7.51
N LYS A 744 -23.89 -38.38 -7.94
CA LYS A 744 -22.70 -38.21 -7.08
C LYS A 744 -23.02 -37.45 -5.80
N ILE A 745 -23.82 -36.38 -5.88
CA ILE A 745 -24.22 -35.58 -4.71
C ILE A 745 -24.97 -36.44 -3.68
N SER A 746 -25.86 -37.34 -4.11
CA SER A 746 -26.57 -38.22 -3.17
C SER A 746 -25.61 -39.14 -2.41
N THR A 747 -24.45 -39.49 -2.99
CA THR A 747 -23.42 -40.29 -2.31
C THR A 747 -22.79 -39.50 -1.18
N HIS A 748 -22.47 -38.22 -1.41
CA HIS A 748 -22.02 -37.29 -0.36
C HIS A 748 -23.07 -37.16 0.77
N CYS A 749 -24.34 -36.91 0.43
CA CYS A 749 -25.40 -36.78 1.42
C CYS A 749 -25.58 -38.05 2.26
N GLN A 750 -25.59 -39.23 1.62
CA GLN A 750 -25.72 -40.51 2.31
C GLN A 750 -24.52 -40.83 3.20
N GLY A 751 -23.31 -40.40 2.82
CA GLY A 751 -22.13 -40.50 3.70
C GLY A 751 -22.40 -39.84 5.06
N CYS A 752 -22.79 -38.56 5.06
CA CYS A 752 -23.11 -37.82 6.29
C CYS A 752 -24.37 -38.33 7.00
N HIS A 753 -25.43 -38.65 6.27
CA HIS A 753 -26.72 -39.08 6.83
C HIS A 753 -26.88 -40.61 6.83
N SER A 754 -25.84 -41.31 7.25
CA SER A 754 -25.81 -42.77 7.43
C SER A 754 -25.91 -43.19 8.89
N ASP A 755 -26.22 -44.46 9.14
CA ASP A 755 -26.31 -45.00 10.50
C ASP A 755 -24.97 -44.91 11.25
N GLN A 756 -23.86 -45.01 10.52
CA GLN A 756 -22.50 -44.88 11.07
C GLN A 756 -22.16 -43.46 11.51
N ASN A 757 -22.91 -42.46 11.05
CA ASN A 757 -22.70 -41.04 11.33
C ASN A 757 -23.80 -40.40 12.19
N ASN A 758 -24.67 -41.23 12.77
CA ASN A 758 -25.78 -40.76 13.62
C ASN A 758 -25.35 -39.89 14.80
N GLY A 759 -24.11 -40.05 15.31
CA GLY A 759 -23.55 -39.27 16.41
C GLY A 759 -22.56 -38.19 16.00
N ALA A 760 -22.29 -38.01 14.70
CA ALA A 760 -21.31 -37.03 14.23
C ALA A 760 -21.83 -35.58 14.44
N THR A 761 -20.93 -34.66 14.78
CA THR A 761 -21.23 -33.22 14.99
C THR A 761 -20.34 -32.33 14.13
N PRO A 762 -20.38 -32.44 12.79
CA PRO A 762 -19.42 -31.77 11.90
C PRO A 762 -19.45 -30.24 12.02
N PHE A 763 -20.59 -29.65 12.36
CA PHE A 763 -20.77 -28.19 12.37
C PHE A 763 -20.67 -27.55 13.77
N GLY A 764 -20.47 -28.35 14.82
CA GLY A 764 -20.30 -27.84 16.19
C GLY A 764 -21.52 -27.12 16.77
N ASP A 765 -22.71 -27.30 16.19
CA ASP A 765 -23.97 -26.67 16.65
C ASP A 765 -24.72 -27.51 17.70
N GLY A 766 -24.08 -28.56 18.23
CA GLY A 766 -24.64 -29.47 19.23
C GLY A 766 -25.73 -30.40 18.69
N LYS A 767 -25.95 -30.47 17.37
CA LYS A 767 -26.92 -31.34 16.73
C LYS A 767 -26.24 -32.43 15.91
N THR A 768 -26.90 -33.58 15.83
CA THR A 768 -26.43 -34.76 15.10
C THR A 768 -27.37 -35.13 13.96
N PRO A 769 -26.90 -35.81 12.89
CA PRO A 769 -27.74 -36.27 11.78
C PRO A 769 -29.02 -37.00 12.24
N LYS A 770 -28.94 -37.81 13.29
CA LYS A 770 -30.09 -38.54 13.86
C LYS A 770 -31.15 -37.61 14.46
N GLN A 771 -30.72 -36.52 15.11
CA GLN A 771 -31.62 -35.54 15.72
C GLN A 771 -32.33 -34.64 14.71
N TYR A 772 -31.87 -34.61 13.46
CA TYR A 772 -32.59 -33.95 12.36
C TYR A 772 -33.68 -34.84 11.73
N ALA A 773 -33.69 -36.14 12.01
CA ALA A 773 -34.72 -37.07 11.53
C ALA A 773 -35.93 -37.12 12.48
N TRP A 774 -37.12 -37.26 11.89
CA TRP A 774 -38.38 -37.23 12.62
C TRP A 774 -38.67 -38.49 13.45
N ASP A 775 -38.11 -39.62 13.03
CA ASP A 775 -38.26 -40.94 13.65
C ASP A 775 -36.97 -41.40 14.35
N GLY A 776 -35.95 -40.54 14.38
CA GLY A 776 -34.63 -40.87 14.90
C GLY A 776 -33.87 -41.94 14.11
N THR A 777 -34.21 -42.22 12.85
CA THR A 777 -33.40 -43.11 11.99
C THR A 777 -32.67 -42.30 10.90
N SER A 778 -31.54 -42.82 10.39
CA SER A 778 -30.77 -42.10 9.37
C SER A 778 -31.54 -41.99 8.05
N VAL A 779 -31.26 -40.95 7.25
CA VAL A 779 -31.87 -40.81 5.93
C VAL A 779 -31.48 -41.99 5.03
N ALA A 780 -30.22 -42.45 5.12
CA ALA A 780 -29.77 -43.62 4.37
C ALA A 780 -30.53 -44.89 4.75
N ALA A 781 -30.84 -45.11 6.04
CA ALA A 781 -31.62 -46.27 6.50
C ALA A 781 -33.02 -46.35 5.86
N ARG A 782 -33.58 -45.22 5.39
CA ARG A 782 -34.85 -45.15 4.65
C ARG A 782 -34.64 -45.14 3.14
N TYR A 783 -33.68 -44.35 2.64
CA TYR A 783 -33.43 -44.17 1.20
C TYR A 783 -32.74 -45.36 0.53
N ALA A 784 -31.72 -45.94 1.17
CA ALA A 784 -30.92 -47.01 0.57
C ALA A 784 -31.56 -48.40 0.68
N GLN A 785 -32.82 -48.49 1.14
CA GLN A 785 -33.51 -49.77 1.34
C GLN A 785 -33.70 -50.51 0.02
N THR A 786 -33.26 -51.77 -0.01
CA THR A 786 -33.40 -52.66 -1.16
C THR A 786 -34.63 -53.57 -1.08
N GLY A 787 -35.27 -53.68 0.08
CA GLY A 787 -36.44 -54.54 0.28
C GLY A 787 -37.66 -54.10 -0.52
N VAL A 788 -38.52 -55.07 -0.85
CA VAL A 788 -39.78 -54.88 -1.56
C VAL A 788 -40.91 -55.66 -0.87
N VAL A 789 -42.14 -55.31 -1.15
CA VAL A 789 -43.33 -56.03 -0.71
C VAL A 789 -44.37 -56.12 -1.84
N SER A 790 -45.21 -57.14 -1.81
CA SER A 790 -46.43 -57.15 -2.64
C SER A 790 -47.47 -56.18 -2.06
N TRP A 791 -47.89 -55.23 -2.88
CA TRP A 791 -49.17 -54.54 -2.82
C TRP A 791 -50.30 -55.57 -2.97
N GLY A 792 -51.43 -55.39 -2.29
CA GLY A 792 -52.49 -56.41 -2.23
C GLY A 792 -52.12 -57.60 -1.33
N LYS A 793 -52.57 -57.57 -0.07
CA LYS A 793 -52.28 -58.61 0.94
C LYS A 793 -53.13 -59.88 0.80
N TYR A 794 -54.15 -59.84 -0.06
CA TYR A 794 -55.13 -60.92 -0.25
C TYR A 794 -54.96 -61.56 -1.62
N THR A 795 -55.05 -62.88 -1.66
CA THR A 795 -54.74 -63.70 -2.84
C THR A 795 -56.00 -64.12 -3.59
N SER A 796 -56.10 -63.78 -4.88
CA SER A 796 -57.25 -64.14 -5.74
C SER A 796 -57.48 -65.64 -5.94
N ALA A 797 -56.47 -66.48 -5.69
CA ALA A 797 -56.61 -67.94 -5.74
C ALA A 797 -57.45 -68.48 -4.57
N THR A 798 -57.46 -67.78 -3.44
CA THR A 798 -58.24 -68.13 -2.25
C THR A 798 -59.65 -67.53 -2.31
N PHE A 799 -59.80 -66.37 -2.94
CA PHE A 799 -61.04 -65.63 -3.00
C PHE A 799 -61.27 -65.07 -4.42
N THR A 800 -62.27 -65.58 -5.14
CA THR A 800 -62.49 -65.25 -6.57
C THR A 800 -62.97 -63.81 -6.80
N ASN A 801 -63.57 -63.19 -5.78
CA ASN A 801 -64.17 -61.86 -5.86
C ASN A 801 -63.28 -60.71 -5.35
N VAL A 802 -62.10 -61.00 -4.78
CA VAL A 802 -61.13 -59.96 -4.41
C VAL A 802 -60.54 -59.28 -5.65
N ALA A 803 -60.22 -58.00 -5.53
CA ALA A 803 -59.52 -57.26 -6.56
C ALA A 803 -58.09 -57.79 -6.75
N LYS A 804 -57.65 -57.95 -8.00
CA LYS A 804 -56.36 -58.58 -8.35
C LYS A 804 -55.17 -57.62 -8.22
N LYS A 805 -54.97 -57.06 -7.03
CA LYS A 805 -54.06 -55.92 -6.78
C LYS A 805 -52.62 -56.31 -6.38
N ARG A 806 -52.04 -57.37 -6.96
CA ARG A 806 -50.68 -57.86 -6.60
C ARG A 806 -49.56 -57.16 -7.35
N ILE A 807 -48.97 -56.14 -6.74
CA ILE A 807 -47.95 -55.30 -7.39
C ILE A 807 -46.72 -55.15 -6.51
N THR A 808 -45.54 -55.36 -7.05
CA THR A 808 -44.29 -55.13 -6.30
C THR A 808 -44.12 -53.65 -5.96
N LYS A 809 -43.85 -53.35 -4.69
CA LYS A 809 -43.56 -52.00 -4.17
C LYS A 809 -42.27 -52.01 -3.38
N ALA A 810 -41.42 -51.00 -3.60
CA ALA A 810 -40.18 -50.86 -2.85
C ALA A 810 -40.42 -50.16 -1.50
N TYR A 811 -39.64 -50.51 -0.48
CA TYR A 811 -39.66 -49.77 0.78
C TYR A 811 -39.11 -48.34 0.63
N SER A 812 -38.21 -48.11 -0.34
CA SER A 812 -37.86 -46.77 -0.82
C SER A 812 -38.30 -46.54 -2.26
N ALA A 813 -39.36 -45.77 -2.45
CA ALA A 813 -39.84 -45.43 -3.79
C ALA A 813 -38.89 -44.52 -4.57
N HIS A 814 -38.10 -43.68 -3.89
CA HIS A 814 -37.14 -42.79 -4.53
C HIS A 814 -35.76 -43.43 -4.67
N GLY A 815 -35.33 -44.25 -3.70
CA GLY A 815 -34.04 -44.95 -3.72
C GLY A 815 -34.06 -46.31 -4.43
N LYS A 816 -35.25 -46.85 -4.76
CA LYS A 816 -35.42 -48.04 -5.60
C LYS A 816 -36.63 -47.91 -6.52
N ALA A 817 -36.65 -46.83 -7.32
CA ALA A 817 -37.77 -46.45 -8.17
C ALA A 817 -38.21 -47.56 -9.13
N GLY A 818 -37.26 -48.26 -9.76
CA GLY A 818 -37.54 -49.34 -10.71
C GLY A 818 -38.29 -50.55 -10.15
N ALA A 819 -38.23 -50.77 -8.83
CA ALA A 819 -39.00 -51.83 -8.16
C ALA A 819 -40.29 -51.31 -7.49
N ASN A 820 -40.54 -50.00 -7.53
CA ASN A 820 -41.78 -49.40 -7.04
C ASN A 820 -42.83 -49.37 -8.16
N LYS A 821 -43.30 -50.56 -8.55
CA LYS A 821 -44.14 -50.74 -9.73
C LYS A 821 -45.48 -50.04 -9.59
N ARG A 822 -46.01 -49.49 -10.69
CA ARG A 822 -47.30 -48.77 -10.69
C ARG A 822 -48.07 -49.09 -11.95
N TYR A 823 -49.36 -49.32 -11.79
CA TYR A 823 -50.25 -49.73 -12.87
C TYR A 823 -51.60 -49.04 -12.74
N TRP A 824 -52.21 -48.73 -13.88
CA TRP A 824 -53.57 -48.26 -14.00
C TRP A 824 -54.08 -48.54 -15.42
N ASP A 825 -55.29 -49.05 -15.55
CA ASP A 825 -55.92 -49.38 -16.83
C ASP A 825 -57.25 -48.63 -16.98
N ALA A 826 -57.48 -47.98 -18.12
CA ALA A 826 -58.69 -47.19 -18.33
C ALA A 826 -59.97 -48.04 -18.46
N ALA A 827 -59.87 -49.36 -18.70
CA ALA A 827 -61.01 -50.25 -18.85
C ALA A 827 -61.33 -51.03 -17.55
N ASN A 828 -60.32 -51.67 -16.95
CA ASN A 828 -60.44 -52.54 -15.79
C ASN A 828 -60.03 -51.89 -14.46
N GLY A 829 -59.50 -50.68 -14.55
CA GLY A 829 -59.02 -49.90 -13.45
C GLY A 829 -57.97 -50.58 -12.59
N VAL A 830 -58.20 -50.58 -11.27
CA VAL A 830 -57.34 -51.24 -10.29
C VAL A 830 -57.85 -52.65 -9.93
N ASP A 831 -58.90 -53.12 -10.60
CA ASP A 831 -59.63 -54.34 -10.19
C ASP A 831 -59.14 -55.61 -10.93
N GLY A 832 -58.59 -55.44 -12.14
CA GLY A 832 -58.06 -56.50 -13.00
C GLY A 832 -56.59 -56.89 -12.76
N ASP A 833 -56.10 -57.88 -13.51
CA ASP A 833 -54.67 -58.24 -13.53
C ASP A 833 -53.88 -57.15 -14.26
N MET A 834 -52.88 -56.59 -13.58
CA MET A 834 -52.17 -55.39 -14.00
C MET A 834 -50.77 -55.69 -14.57
N THR A 835 -50.33 -56.95 -14.66
CA THR A 835 -48.94 -57.35 -14.97
C THR A 835 -48.29 -56.70 -16.22
N GLY A 836 -49.06 -56.26 -17.22
CA GLY A 836 -48.57 -55.63 -18.46
C GLY A 836 -48.70 -54.10 -18.58
N LYS A 837 -49.11 -53.38 -17.52
CA LYS A 837 -49.42 -51.93 -17.59
C LYS A 837 -48.47 -51.04 -16.76
N ASP A 838 -47.20 -51.43 -16.65
CA ASP A 838 -46.23 -50.77 -15.75
C ASP A 838 -45.91 -49.36 -16.25
N THR A 839 -46.16 -48.37 -15.41
CA THR A 839 -45.88 -46.95 -15.65
C THR A 839 -44.80 -46.40 -14.72
N SER A 840 -44.19 -47.26 -13.90
CA SER A 840 -43.12 -46.87 -12.99
C SER A 840 -41.88 -46.41 -13.74
N GLY A 841 -41.10 -45.55 -13.09
CA GLY A 841 -39.82 -45.12 -13.61
C GLY A 841 -38.69 -46.06 -13.19
N ALA A 842 -37.65 -46.16 -14.02
CA ALA A 842 -36.49 -47.03 -13.77
C ALA A 842 -35.35 -46.31 -13.01
N ILE A 843 -35.35 -44.98 -12.94
CA ILE A 843 -34.24 -44.18 -12.40
C ILE A 843 -34.61 -43.64 -11.03
N ASN A 844 -33.70 -43.76 -10.05
CA ASN A 844 -33.91 -43.25 -8.70
C ASN A 844 -33.97 -41.72 -8.65
N VAL A 845 -34.88 -41.17 -7.85
CA VAL A 845 -34.94 -39.73 -7.53
C VAL A 845 -33.81 -39.43 -6.54
N GLN A 846 -32.96 -38.46 -6.86
CA GLN A 846 -31.76 -38.13 -6.10
C GLN A 846 -32.04 -37.01 -5.09
N CYS A 847 -31.26 -36.93 -4.00
CA CYS A 847 -31.44 -35.91 -2.97
C CYS A 847 -31.44 -34.49 -3.56
N TYR A 848 -30.55 -34.22 -4.51
CA TYR A 848 -30.44 -32.92 -5.16
C TYR A 848 -31.59 -32.60 -6.13
N ASP A 849 -32.53 -33.51 -6.39
CA ASP A 849 -33.76 -33.15 -7.11
C ASP A 849 -34.72 -32.37 -6.22
N CYS A 850 -34.66 -32.59 -4.90
CA CYS A 850 -35.56 -31.96 -3.94
C CYS A 850 -34.84 -30.98 -3.01
N HIS A 851 -33.54 -31.14 -2.80
CA HIS A 851 -32.77 -30.35 -1.84
C HIS A 851 -31.79 -29.41 -2.53
N ASN A 852 -31.58 -28.24 -1.91
CA ASN A 852 -30.40 -27.41 -2.18
C ASN A 852 -29.25 -27.89 -1.31
N SER A 853 -28.01 -27.68 -1.77
CA SER A 853 -26.82 -28.03 -0.99
C SER A 853 -26.60 -27.13 0.25
N HIS A 854 -27.03 -25.87 0.18
CA HIS A 854 -26.63 -24.83 1.16
C HIS A 854 -27.81 -24.14 1.86
N GLY A 855 -29.04 -24.63 1.70
CA GLY A 855 -30.25 -23.99 2.25
C GLY A 855 -31.15 -23.39 1.18
N SER A 856 -32.32 -22.89 1.61
CA SER A 856 -33.39 -22.44 0.71
C SER A 856 -34.13 -21.23 1.26
N THR A 857 -34.49 -20.28 0.39
CA THR A 857 -35.31 -19.12 0.77
C THR A 857 -36.81 -19.40 0.72
N VAL A 858 -37.24 -20.65 0.49
CA VAL A 858 -38.66 -21.04 0.44
C VAL A 858 -39.37 -20.60 1.71
N SER A 859 -40.43 -19.80 1.51
CA SER A 859 -41.29 -19.28 2.58
C SER A 859 -42.55 -20.15 2.69
N GLY A 860 -43.01 -20.40 3.92
CA GLY A 860 -44.11 -21.30 4.23
C GLY A 860 -43.64 -22.64 4.80
N ILE A 861 -44.58 -23.57 5.00
CA ILE A 861 -44.28 -24.86 5.62
C ILE A 861 -43.71 -25.81 4.55
N THR A 862 -42.51 -26.34 4.77
CA THR A 862 -41.85 -27.26 3.80
C THR A 862 -41.99 -28.72 4.21
N SER A 863 -42.04 -29.03 5.50
CA SER A 863 -42.36 -30.38 5.96
C SER A 863 -43.14 -30.34 7.26
N ARG A 864 -43.77 -31.47 7.60
CA ARG A 864 -44.49 -31.63 8.86
C ARG A 864 -43.62 -32.05 10.04
N TYR A 865 -42.38 -32.47 9.74
CA TYR A 865 -41.53 -33.16 10.68
C TYR A 865 -41.16 -32.26 11.85
N SER A 866 -41.09 -32.87 13.03
CA SER A 866 -40.47 -32.25 14.20
C SER A 866 -39.10 -32.87 14.37
N SER A 867 -38.09 -32.04 14.53
CA SER A 867 -36.71 -32.46 14.79
C SER A 867 -36.11 -31.55 15.86
N ALA A 868 -34.83 -31.75 16.20
CA ALA A 868 -34.15 -30.89 17.16
C ALA A 868 -33.99 -29.43 16.70
N THR A 869 -34.32 -29.08 15.45
CA THR A 869 -34.40 -27.67 14.97
C THR A 869 -35.78 -27.04 15.21
N GLY A 870 -36.67 -27.77 15.87
CA GLY A 870 -38.05 -27.38 16.05
C GLY A 870 -38.93 -27.82 14.90
N ARG A 871 -40.22 -27.60 15.09
CA ARG A 871 -41.26 -28.14 14.25
C ARG A 871 -41.47 -27.32 12.97
N TYR A 872 -41.79 -28.01 11.87
CA TYR A 872 -41.96 -27.41 10.52
C TYR A 872 -40.66 -26.82 9.95
N LYS A 873 -39.54 -27.05 10.63
CA LYS A 873 -38.20 -26.59 10.29
C LYS A 873 -37.36 -27.80 9.89
N GLY A 874 -36.37 -27.58 9.03
CA GLY A 874 -35.39 -28.61 8.66
C GLY A 874 -35.55 -29.23 7.26
N ALA A 875 -36.68 -29.06 6.58
CA ALA A 875 -36.82 -29.53 5.20
C ALA A 875 -36.36 -28.47 4.18
N ILE A 876 -35.18 -28.69 3.59
CA ILE A 876 -34.64 -27.85 2.52
C ILE A 876 -35.25 -28.33 1.19
N LEU A 877 -36.13 -27.58 0.53
CA LEU A 877 -36.92 -28.10 -0.60
C LEU A 877 -36.65 -27.50 -1.98
N LYS A 878 -35.43 -27.09 -2.27
CA LYS A 878 -35.01 -26.51 -3.55
C LYS A 878 -35.40 -25.05 -3.78
N ASP A 879 -34.40 -24.29 -4.19
CA ASP A 879 -34.49 -22.90 -4.61
C ASP A 879 -33.33 -22.62 -5.56
N THR A 880 -33.63 -22.39 -6.82
CA THR A 880 -32.66 -22.46 -7.93
C THR A 880 -32.72 -21.21 -8.78
N ILE A 881 -31.56 -20.84 -9.32
CA ILE A 881 -31.41 -19.76 -10.29
C ILE A 881 -30.81 -20.34 -11.55
N ARG A 882 -31.46 -20.10 -12.70
CA ARG A 882 -31.02 -20.57 -14.01
C ARG A 882 -29.57 -20.16 -14.27
N GLY A 883 -28.75 -21.12 -14.66
CA GLY A 883 -27.34 -20.91 -15.02
C GLY A 883 -26.36 -21.06 -13.85
N PHE A 884 -26.84 -21.19 -12.61
CA PHE A 884 -26.00 -21.33 -11.41
C PHE A 884 -26.16 -22.71 -10.77
N GLY A 885 -25.10 -23.25 -10.15
CA GLY A 885 -25.14 -24.50 -9.40
C GLY A 885 -25.49 -25.75 -10.23
N GLY A 886 -25.46 -25.64 -11.56
CA GLY A 886 -25.90 -26.70 -12.47
C GLY A 886 -27.42 -26.74 -12.66
N TYR A 887 -28.12 -25.64 -12.42
CA TYR A 887 -29.56 -25.53 -12.66
C TYR A 887 -29.86 -24.97 -14.05
N SER A 888 -30.72 -25.67 -14.80
CA SER A 888 -31.18 -25.25 -16.12
C SER A 888 -32.29 -24.20 -16.07
N THR A 889 -32.88 -23.99 -14.89
CA THR A 889 -34.13 -23.24 -14.70
C THR A 889 -34.10 -22.49 -13.36
N THR A 890 -34.72 -21.31 -13.30
CA THR A 890 -35.02 -20.62 -12.03
C THR A 890 -36.32 -21.18 -11.48
N TYR A 891 -36.27 -21.78 -10.29
CA TYR A 891 -37.42 -22.46 -9.69
C TYR A 891 -37.39 -22.38 -8.17
N LYS A 892 -38.56 -22.14 -7.60
CA LYS A 892 -38.81 -22.14 -6.16
C LYS A 892 -40.25 -22.59 -5.90
N PRO A 893 -40.51 -23.64 -5.10
CA PRO A 893 -41.86 -24.06 -4.79
C PRO A 893 -42.61 -22.98 -4.00
N ARG A 894 -43.90 -22.84 -4.28
CA ARG A 894 -44.79 -21.87 -3.63
C ARG A 894 -46.05 -22.56 -3.13
N ALA A 895 -46.68 -21.99 -2.10
CA ALA A 895 -48.03 -22.37 -1.72
C ALA A 895 -48.99 -22.18 -2.91
N GLY A 896 -50.08 -22.94 -2.94
CA GLY A 896 -51.06 -22.85 -4.01
C GLY A 896 -52.40 -23.51 -3.67
N GLY A 897 -53.34 -23.46 -4.60
CA GLY A 897 -54.72 -23.92 -4.35
C GLY A 897 -55.53 -22.90 -3.55
N SER A 898 -56.74 -23.26 -3.13
CA SER A 898 -57.59 -22.40 -2.31
C SER A 898 -58.43 -23.19 -1.31
N VAL A 899 -58.86 -22.52 -0.24
CA VAL A 899 -59.78 -23.09 0.76
C VAL A 899 -61.12 -23.45 0.11
N ALA A 900 -61.65 -22.59 -0.75
CA ALA A 900 -62.90 -22.82 -1.48
C ALA A 900 -62.86 -24.10 -2.32
N LYS A 901 -61.74 -24.35 -2.99
CA LYS A 901 -61.54 -25.57 -3.79
C LYS A 901 -60.98 -26.73 -2.96
N LYS A 902 -60.88 -26.63 -1.62
CA LYS A 902 -60.39 -27.71 -0.73
C LYS A 902 -59.05 -28.33 -1.17
N ASN A 903 -58.17 -27.53 -1.79
CA ASN A 903 -56.83 -27.94 -2.24
C ASN A 903 -55.72 -26.97 -1.86
N LEU A 904 -55.95 -26.14 -0.83
CA LEU A 904 -54.93 -25.26 -0.26
C LEU A 904 -53.74 -26.08 0.21
N ARG A 905 -52.56 -25.79 -0.33
CA ARG A 905 -51.35 -26.54 -0.06
C ARG A 905 -50.16 -25.63 0.18
N ASN A 906 -49.23 -26.14 0.97
CA ASN A 906 -47.98 -25.48 1.28
C ASN A 906 -46.88 -25.83 0.25
N PRO A 907 -45.77 -25.05 0.20
CA PRO A 907 -44.68 -25.27 -0.75
C PRO A 907 -44.14 -26.71 -0.74
N GLY A 908 -44.15 -27.37 0.43
CA GLY A 908 -43.71 -28.75 0.55
C GLY A 908 -44.49 -29.78 -0.26
N ALA A 909 -45.80 -29.58 -0.42
CA ALA A 909 -46.60 -30.41 -1.32
C ALA A 909 -46.43 -29.98 -2.79
N SER A 910 -46.24 -28.69 -3.05
CA SER A 910 -46.10 -28.18 -4.42
C SER A 910 -44.91 -28.79 -5.16
N ILE A 911 -43.72 -28.89 -4.54
CA ILE A 911 -42.56 -29.51 -5.20
C ILE A 911 -42.82 -30.97 -5.60
N CYS A 912 -43.50 -31.74 -4.74
CA CYS A 912 -43.88 -33.12 -5.04
C CYS A 912 -44.80 -33.16 -6.25
N LEU A 913 -45.83 -32.32 -6.30
CA LEU A 913 -46.78 -32.26 -7.41
C LEU A 913 -46.12 -31.79 -8.71
N ASP A 914 -45.26 -30.78 -8.65
CA ASP A 914 -44.52 -30.25 -9.78
C ASP A 914 -43.66 -31.33 -10.45
N CYS A 915 -42.99 -32.17 -9.65
CA CYS A 915 -42.22 -33.32 -10.13
C CYS A 915 -43.12 -34.44 -10.64
N HIS A 916 -44.11 -34.84 -9.84
CA HIS A 916 -44.90 -36.05 -10.08
C HIS A 916 -45.93 -35.90 -11.20
N GLN A 917 -46.32 -34.68 -11.58
CA GLN A 917 -47.42 -34.47 -12.51
C GLN A 917 -47.01 -33.76 -13.81
N SER A 918 -45.82 -33.17 -13.86
CA SER A 918 -45.23 -32.62 -15.08
C SER A 918 -44.36 -33.68 -15.74
N ALA A 919 -44.57 -34.00 -17.01
CA ALA A 919 -43.74 -34.99 -17.71
C ALA A 919 -42.31 -34.48 -17.90
N THR A 920 -42.18 -33.23 -18.34
CA THR A 920 -40.93 -32.57 -18.71
C THR A 920 -40.86 -31.15 -18.14
N PRO A 921 -39.66 -30.52 -18.12
CA PRO A 921 -39.40 -29.20 -17.51
C PRO A 921 -40.27 -28.00 -17.94
N LYS A 922 -41.24 -28.11 -18.86
CA LYS A 922 -42.00 -26.95 -19.40
C LYS A 922 -43.51 -26.97 -19.13
N GLN A 923 -44.06 -28.05 -18.58
CA GLN A 923 -45.52 -28.19 -18.44
C GLN A 923 -46.11 -27.44 -17.23
N ALA A 924 -45.29 -27.03 -16.25
CA ALA A 924 -45.73 -26.16 -15.15
C ALA A 924 -46.10 -24.73 -15.59
N LEU A 925 -45.55 -24.26 -16.72
CA LEU A 925 -45.82 -22.93 -17.28
C LEU A 925 -47.31 -22.73 -17.60
N ALA A 926 -47.99 -23.78 -18.05
CA ALA A 926 -49.41 -23.74 -18.43
C ALA A 926 -50.35 -23.41 -17.24
N PHE A 927 -49.88 -23.48 -15.99
CA PHE A 927 -50.75 -23.36 -14.81
C PHE A 927 -50.26 -22.40 -13.72
N ARG A 928 -48.98 -21.97 -13.74
CA ARG A 928 -48.37 -21.18 -12.64
C ARG A 928 -47.38 -20.09 -13.08
N GLY A 929 -47.13 -19.94 -14.39
CA GLY A 929 -46.22 -18.89 -14.90
C GLY A 929 -44.73 -19.11 -14.61
N TYR A 930 -44.30 -20.32 -14.22
CA TYR A 930 -42.88 -20.66 -14.03
C TYR A 930 -42.53 -22.05 -14.60
N THR A 931 -41.24 -22.25 -14.86
CA THR A 931 -40.66 -23.48 -15.41
C THR A 931 -40.09 -24.33 -14.27
N THR A 932 -40.29 -25.65 -14.27
CA THR A 932 -39.64 -26.55 -13.30
C THR A 932 -38.30 -27.04 -13.87
N PRO A 933 -37.31 -27.43 -13.06
CA PRO A 933 -36.06 -27.96 -13.60
C PRO A 933 -36.19 -29.44 -14.02
N TRP A 934 -37.29 -30.11 -13.62
CA TRP A 934 -37.49 -31.54 -13.78
C TRP A 934 -38.98 -31.90 -13.89
N GLY A 935 -39.25 -33.18 -14.14
CA GLY A 935 -40.58 -33.79 -14.27
C GLY A 935 -40.49 -35.33 -14.30
N TYR A 936 -41.59 -36.04 -14.11
CA TYR A 936 -41.58 -37.50 -13.85
C TYR A 936 -40.89 -38.33 -14.94
N SER A 937 -41.08 -37.98 -16.21
CA SER A 937 -40.44 -38.68 -17.34
C SER A 937 -38.96 -38.31 -17.42
N SER A 938 -38.64 -37.02 -17.32
CA SER A 938 -37.25 -36.54 -17.37
C SER A 938 -36.37 -36.90 -16.16
N THR A 939 -36.96 -37.21 -15.00
CA THR A 939 -36.20 -37.42 -13.74
C THR A 939 -36.01 -38.90 -13.43
N TYR A 940 -37.12 -39.65 -13.46
CA TYR A 940 -37.14 -41.06 -13.07
C TYR A 940 -37.62 -41.99 -14.20
N GLY A 941 -38.00 -41.46 -15.36
CA GLY A 941 -38.37 -42.27 -16.53
C GLY A 941 -39.78 -42.86 -16.48
N ALA A 942 -40.66 -42.35 -15.61
CA ALA A 942 -42.05 -42.82 -15.61
C ALA A 942 -42.78 -42.38 -16.89
N THR A 943 -43.70 -43.21 -17.37
CA THR A 943 -44.46 -42.95 -18.60
C THR A 943 -45.74 -42.14 -18.36
N GLN A 944 -46.16 -42.00 -17.10
CA GLN A 944 -47.37 -41.26 -16.73
C GLN A 944 -47.20 -40.50 -15.41
N ALA A 945 -47.95 -39.41 -15.25
CA ALA A 945 -48.04 -38.63 -14.02
C ALA A 945 -48.43 -39.51 -12.83
N ILE A 946 -47.78 -39.32 -11.67
CA ILE A 946 -48.08 -40.03 -10.42
C ILE A 946 -49.34 -39.41 -9.80
N ILE A 947 -50.48 -39.95 -10.19
CA ILE A 947 -51.82 -39.63 -9.68
C ILE A 947 -52.45 -40.90 -9.08
N GLY A 948 -53.15 -40.73 -7.95
CA GLY A 948 -53.96 -41.78 -7.35
C GLY A 948 -55.19 -42.10 -8.19
N TYR A 949 -55.86 -43.20 -7.84
CA TYR A 949 -57.03 -43.71 -8.54
C TYR A 949 -58.14 -42.66 -8.73
N TRP A 950 -58.45 -41.93 -7.65
CA TRP A 950 -59.43 -40.84 -7.61
C TRP A 950 -58.79 -39.45 -7.72
N ASP A 951 -57.48 -39.35 -7.91
CA ASP A 951 -56.80 -38.05 -8.01
C ASP A 951 -56.97 -37.47 -9.41
N SER A 952 -57.08 -36.16 -9.47
CA SER A 952 -56.86 -35.38 -10.69
C SER A 952 -55.45 -34.77 -10.71
N PRO A 953 -54.97 -34.29 -11.89
CA PRO A 953 -53.81 -33.43 -11.95
C PRO A 953 -53.93 -32.24 -10.97
N PHE A 954 -52.85 -32.00 -10.24
CA PHE A 954 -52.64 -30.98 -9.20
C PHE A 954 -53.67 -30.97 -8.07
N MET A 955 -54.40 -32.08 -7.88
CA MET A 955 -55.50 -32.21 -6.91
C MET A 955 -56.57 -31.14 -7.13
N GLY A 956 -56.89 -30.85 -8.41
CA GLY A 956 -57.92 -29.89 -8.82
C GLY A 956 -59.19 -30.58 -9.30
N TYR A 957 -60.36 -30.12 -8.88
CA TYR A 957 -61.59 -30.92 -8.96
C TYR A 957 -62.40 -30.82 -10.28
N SER A 958 -61.73 -30.60 -11.43
CA SER A 958 -62.41 -30.39 -12.72
C SER A 958 -61.92 -31.25 -13.89
N SER A 959 -60.99 -32.19 -13.69
CA SER A 959 -60.40 -32.90 -14.83
C SER A 959 -61.22 -34.13 -15.26
N ALA A 960 -61.33 -34.34 -16.57
CA ALA A 960 -61.82 -35.58 -17.17
C ALA A 960 -60.93 -36.82 -16.89
N SER A 961 -59.83 -36.64 -16.15
CA SER A 961 -58.70 -37.58 -16.05
C SER A 961 -58.69 -38.49 -14.80
N ALA A 962 -59.67 -38.39 -13.89
CA ALA A 962 -59.75 -39.31 -12.75
C ALA A 962 -60.12 -40.72 -13.22
N GLY A 963 -59.43 -41.75 -12.72
CA GLY A 963 -59.60 -43.15 -13.16
C GLY A 963 -61.06 -43.64 -13.18
N PRO A 964 -61.84 -43.46 -12.10
CA PRO A 964 -63.26 -43.79 -12.08
C PRO A 964 -64.09 -43.05 -13.11
N LYS A 965 -63.78 -41.78 -13.43
CA LYS A 965 -64.50 -41.03 -14.48
C LYS A 965 -64.25 -41.60 -15.87
N GLN A 966 -63.01 -42.06 -16.12
CA GLN A 966 -62.64 -42.69 -17.39
C GLN A 966 -63.43 -43.99 -17.62
N ARG A 967 -63.68 -44.75 -16.55
CA ARG A 967 -64.50 -45.98 -16.58
C ARG A 967 -66.00 -45.72 -16.53
N TYR A 968 -66.41 -44.78 -15.70
CA TYR A 968 -67.79 -44.48 -15.34
C TYR A 968 -68.01 -42.97 -15.40
N PRO A 969 -68.42 -42.43 -16.56
CA PRO A 969 -68.57 -40.98 -16.76
C PRO A 969 -69.47 -40.29 -15.73
N TYR A 970 -70.44 -41.01 -15.17
CA TYR A 970 -71.41 -40.52 -14.18
C TYR A 970 -70.80 -40.20 -12.79
N LYS A 971 -69.62 -40.71 -12.44
CA LYS A 971 -68.99 -40.52 -11.12
C LYS A 971 -68.41 -39.10 -10.89
N THR A 972 -68.81 -38.06 -11.63
CA THR A 972 -68.16 -36.72 -11.59
C THR A 972 -69.02 -35.49 -11.34
N VAL A 973 -70.12 -35.60 -10.60
CA VAL A 973 -71.05 -34.47 -10.46
C VAL A 973 -70.71 -33.54 -9.27
N ASN A 974 -69.94 -32.50 -9.64
CA ASN A 974 -69.98 -31.08 -9.26
C ASN A 974 -69.69 -30.53 -7.85
N LEU A 975 -69.80 -31.25 -6.72
CA LEU A 975 -69.44 -30.65 -5.41
C LEU A 975 -68.47 -31.52 -4.59
N THR A 976 -67.23 -31.06 -4.48
CA THR A 976 -66.22 -31.68 -3.61
C THR A 976 -66.52 -31.37 -2.15
N MET A 977 -66.86 -32.41 -1.40
CA MET A 977 -67.09 -32.31 0.05
C MET A 977 -65.82 -32.61 0.87
N GLY A 978 -64.69 -32.93 0.25
CA GLY A 978 -63.40 -33.07 0.95
C GLY A 978 -62.35 -33.76 0.10
N GLY A 979 -61.10 -33.77 0.55
CA GLY A 979 -60.02 -34.42 -0.17
C GLY A 979 -58.65 -34.27 0.47
N HIS A 980 -57.61 -34.43 -0.35
CA HIS A 980 -56.21 -34.62 0.06
C HIS A 980 -55.63 -33.52 0.97
N PHE A 981 -56.11 -32.27 0.86
CA PHE A 981 -55.60 -31.13 1.64
C PHE A 981 -56.66 -30.40 2.47
N GLY A 982 -57.93 -30.81 2.45
CA GLY A 982 -58.99 -30.10 3.16
C GLY A 982 -60.30 -30.88 3.28
N ALA A 983 -61.00 -30.69 4.40
CA ALA A 983 -62.29 -31.32 4.70
C ALA A 983 -63.48 -30.35 4.48
N SER A 984 -64.70 -30.89 4.32
CA SER A 984 -65.96 -30.12 4.35
C SER A 984 -66.18 -29.47 5.70
N SER A 985 -65.85 -30.16 6.78
CA SER A 985 -66.03 -29.73 8.17
C SER A 985 -64.87 -30.20 9.06
N THR A 986 -64.70 -29.54 10.20
CA THR A 986 -63.75 -29.95 11.24
C THR A 986 -64.15 -31.30 11.83
N LEU A 987 -63.16 -32.04 12.32
CA LEU A 987 -63.41 -33.29 13.05
C LEU A 987 -63.82 -32.95 14.48
N ASN A 988 -64.80 -33.67 15.01
CA ASN A 988 -65.02 -33.74 16.45
C ASN A 988 -63.78 -34.45 17.03
N ASN A 989 -62.90 -33.68 17.67
CA ASN A 989 -61.53 -34.04 18.08
C ASN A 989 -60.55 -34.08 16.89
N PRO A 990 -60.01 -32.93 16.47
CA PRO A 990 -58.97 -32.88 15.44
C PRO A 990 -57.72 -33.63 15.89
N PRO A 991 -56.87 -34.09 14.95
CA PRO A 991 -55.54 -34.58 15.29
C PRO A 991 -54.82 -33.56 16.17
N ASP A 992 -53.99 -34.08 17.09
CA ASP A 992 -53.07 -33.22 17.81
C ASP A 992 -52.26 -32.38 16.81
N ALA A 993 -51.64 -31.30 17.30
CA ALA A 993 -50.86 -30.44 16.44
C ALA A 993 -49.90 -31.27 15.57
N SER A 994 -49.20 -32.27 16.14
CA SER A 994 -48.16 -33.17 15.54
C SER A 994 -48.61 -33.96 14.32
N HIS A 995 -49.92 -34.17 14.18
CA HIS A 995 -50.52 -34.98 13.13
C HIS A 995 -51.43 -34.21 12.16
N GLN A 996 -51.42 -32.88 12.20
CA GLN A 996 -52.13 -32.04 11.23
C GLN A 996 -51.49 -32.10 9.83
N ILE A 997 -52.32 -32.18 8.79
CA ILE A 997 -51.86 -32.26 7.40
C ILE A 997 -51.25 -30.94 6.91
N ASN A 998 -51.84 -29.81 7.29
CA ASN A 998 -51.36 -28.46 6.95
C ASN A 998 -50.96 -28.29 5.48
N GLY A 999 -51.75 -28.87 4.55
CA GLY A 999 -51.49 -28.75 3.12
C GLY A 999 -50.18 -29.40 2.64
N LEU A 1000 -49.67 -30.42 3.36
CA LEU A 1000 -48.44 -31.15 3.02
C LEU A 1000 -48.73 -32.60 2.65
N CYS A 1001 -47.85 -33.20 1.83
CA CYS A 1001 -47.84 -34.64 1.59
C CYS A 1001 -47.03 -35.40 2.65
N THR A 1002 -46.03 -34.76 3.26
CA THR A 1002 -45.15 -35.39 4.26
C THR A 1002 -45.82 -35.92 5.52
N PRO A 1003 -47.05 -35.47 5.89
CA PRO A 1003 -47.83 -36.11 6.93
C PRO A 1003 -48.16 -37.58 6.63
N CYS A 1004 -48.45 -37.81 5.37
CA CYS A 1004 -48.56 -39.13 4.78
C CYS A 1004 -47.16 -39.74 4.58
N HIS A 1005 -46.37 -39.07 3.75
CA HIS A 1005 -45.32 -39.66 2.92
C HIS A 1005 -43.93 -39.29 3.44
N ASP A 1006 -43.00 -40.25 3.60
CA ASP A 1006 -41.58 -39.90 3.69
C ASP A 1006 -40.93 -40.14 2.32
N PRO A 1007 -40.48 -39.09 1.60
CA PRO A 1007 -39.87 -39.24 0.28
C PRO A 1007 -38.57 -40.04 0.33
N HIS A 1008 -37.96 -40.24 1.50
CA HIS A 1008 -36.77 -41.06 1.63
C HIS A 1008 -37.13 -42.55 1.65
N GLY A 1009 -38.25 -42.95 2.21
CA GLY A 1009 -38.68 -44.34 2.28
C GLY A 1009 -39.41 -44.67 3.58
N VAL A 1010 -39.87 -45.90 3.69
CA VAL A 1010 -40.60 -46.38 4.86
C VAL A 1010 -39.65 -46.51 6.05
N SER A 1011 -39.99 -45.85 7.15
CA SER A 1011 -39.21 -45.95 8.39
C SER A 1011 -39.07 -47.40 8.84
N THR A 1012 -37.87 -47.77 9.27
CA THR A 1012 -37.54 -49.10 9.81
C THR A 1012 -38.16 -49.35 11.19
N THR A 1013 -38.65 -48.32 11.87
CA THR A 1013 -39.35 -48.44 13.15
C THR A 1013 -40.82 -48.85 13.00
N LEU A 1014 -41.35 -48.82 11.78
CA LEU A 1014 -42.72 -49.23 11.46
C LEU A 1014 -42.77 -50.68 10.97
N ASN A 1015 -43.97 -51.28 10.99
CA ASN A 1015 -44.21 -52.54 10.29
C ASN A 1015 -44.17 -52.33 8.76
N GLN A 1016 -42.96 -52.37 8.20
CA GLN A 1016 -42.69 -51.92 6.83
C GLN A 1016 -43.60 -52.57 5.77
N PRO A 1017 -43.87 -53.90 5.78
CA PRO A 1017 -44.80 -54.54 4.85
C PRO A 1017 -46.18 -53.89 4.75
N TYR A 1018 -46.66 -53.25 5.81
CA TYR A 1018 -47.97 -52.58 5.88
C TYR A 1018 -47.86 -51.05 5.92
N ALA A 1019 -46.64 -50.50 5.93
CA ALA A 1019 -46.37 -49.06 5.88
C ALA A 1019 -45.92 -48.57 4.47
N VAL A 1020 -45.53 -49.47 3.56
CA VAL A 1020 -45.35 -49.18 2.11
C VAL A 1020 -46.53 -48.44 1.46
N PRO A 1021 -47.79 -48.72 1.85
CA PRO A 1021 -48.95 -47.85 1.75
C PRO A 1021 -48.82 -46.33 1.69
N LEU A 1022 -47.74 -45.76 2.20
CA LEU A 1022 -47.37 -44.36 2.03
C LEU A 1022 -46.94 -44.00 0.61
N LEU A 1023 -47.43 -44.70 -0.40
CA LEU A 1023 -47.21 -44.42 -1.82
C LEU A 1023 -48.58 -44.33 -2.50
N LYS A 1024 -48.72 -43.56 -3.58
CA LYS A 1024 -50.04 -43.24 -4.16
C LYS A 1024 -50.91 -44.47 -4.42
N GLY A 1025 -52.14 -44.44 -3.88
CA GLY A 1025 -53.13 -45.50 -3.99
C GLY A 1025 -52.85 -46.71 -3.11
N THR A 1026 -51.75 -46.73 -2.33
CA THR A 1026 -51.22 -47.99 -1.81
C THR A 1026 -51.66 -48.44 -0.42
N TRP A 1027 -52.34 -47.61 0.38
CA TRP A 1027 -52.86 -48.09 1.65
C TRP A 1027 -53.85 -49.20 1.44
N LEU A 1028 -53.57 -50.36 2.09
CA LEU A 1028 -54.11 -51.69 1.82
C LEU A 1028 -55.23 -51.56 0.85
N THR A 1029 -54.91 -51.53 -0.45
CA THR A 1029 -55.96 -51.22 -1.41
C THR A 1029 -57.14 -52.07 -1.06
N SER A 1030 -58.29 -51.41 -0.91
CA SER A 1030 -59.57 -52.05 -0.71
C SER A 1030 -59.51 -53.43 -1.38
N PRO A 1031 -59.48 -54.54 -0.61
CA PRO A 1031 -59.37 -55.87 -1.21
C PRO A 1031 -60.59 -56.17 -2.09
N TYR A 1032 -61.62 -55.36 -1.94
CA TYR A 1032 -62.81 -55.29 -2.74
C TYR A 1032 -62.53 -54.63 -4.09
N LYS A 1033 -63.26 -55.12 -5.10
CA LYS A 1033 -63.37 -54.43 -6.39
C LYS A 1033 -64.11 -53.10 -6.19
N GLU A 1034 -63.95 -52.17 -7.11
CA GLU A 1034 -64.68 -50.91 -7.06
C GLU A 1034 -66.20 -51.13 -7.10
N ASP A 1035 -66.93 -50.51 -6.17
CA ASP A 1035 -68.39 -50.53 -6.16
C ASP A 1035 -68.96 -49.69 -7.34
N VAL A 1036 -69.96 -50.23 -8.04
CA VAL A 1036 -70.63 -49.59 -9.19
C VAL A 1036 -72.14 -49.70 -9.10
N THR A 1037 -72.84 -48.68 -9.62
CA THR A 1037 -74.29 -48.74 -9.78
C THR A 1037 -74.67 -49.53 -11.06
N PRO A 1038 -75.77 -50.30 -11.04
CA PRO A 1038 -76.24 -51.05 -12.22
C PRO A 1038 -76.42 -50.17 -13.45
N ALA A 1039 -76.27 -50.74 -14.65
CA ALA A 1039 -76.34 -49.99 -15.90
C ALA A 1039 -77.70 -49.37 -16.20
N ASN A 1040 -78.76 -50.09 -15.85
CA ASN A 1040 -80.13 -49.76 -16.19
C ASN A 1040 -80.98 -49.75 -14.91
N ASN A 1041 -82.03 -48.92 -14.89
CA ASN A 1041 -83.14 -49.06 -13.93
C ASN A 1041 -83.96 -50.31 -14.30
N VAL A 1042 -83.39 -51.50 -14.14
CA VAL A 1042 -84.11 -52.76 -14.39
C VAL A 1042 -84.72 -53.25 -13.09
N ALA A 1043 -85.98 -53.64 -13.16
CA ALA A 1043 -86.69 -54.33 -12.10
C ALA A 1043 -85.93 -55.62 -11.70
N GLY A 1044 -85.44 -55.68 -10.46
CA GLY A 1044 -84.90 -56.89 -9.82
C GLY A 1044 -83.38 -56.89 -9.62
N THR A 1045 -82.95 -56.91 -8.36
CA THR A 1045 -81.56 -57.14 -7.94
C THR A 1045 -81.39 -58.60 -7.47
N ILE A 1046 -81.23 -59.57 -8.39
CA ILE A 1046 -81.00 -60.98 -8.00
C ILE A 1046 -79.89 -61.65 -8.85
N ARG A 1047 -79.10 -62.45 -8.12
CA ARG A 1047 -77.99 -63.37 -8.43
C ARG A 1047 -77.58 -63.63 -9.89
N THR A 1048 -76.26 -63.71 -10.10
CA THR A 1048 -75.56 -63.95 -11.36
C THR A 1048 -75.74 -65.36 -11.96
N ASP A 1049 -76.29 -66.33 -11.22
CA ASP A 1049 -76.49 -67.71 -11.70
C ASP A 1049 -77.69 -67.88 -12.65
N LYS A 1050 -78.40 -66.79 -12.97
CA LYS A 1050 -79.61 -66.78 -13.83
C LYS A 1050 -79.57 -65.71 -14.95
N TYR A 1051 -78.37 -65.31 -15.40
CA TYR A 1051 -78.13 -64.44 -16.57
C TYR A 1051 -78.73 -62.99 -16.52
N ARG A 1052 -78.64 -62.25 -15.39
CA ARG A 1052 -79.07 -60.83 -15.28
C ARG A 1052 -78.11 -59.93 -14.48
N GLU A 1053 -78.16 -58.60 -14.70
CA GLU A 1053 -77.21 -57.57 -14.20
C GLU A 1053 -77.66 -56.95 -12.84
N GLY A 1054 -77.03 -57.36 -11.72
CA GLY A 1054 -77.33 -56.87 -10.37
C GLY A 1054 -76.45 -55.69 -9.88
N VAL A 1055 -76.77 -55.12 -8.71
CA VAL A 1055 -75.90 -54.14 -8.02
C VAL A 1055 -74.62 -54.84 -7.58
N GLN A 1056 -73.48 -54.42 -8.12
CA GLN A 1056 -72.17 -54.96 -7.79
C GLN A 1056 -71.55 -54.16 -6.62
N TYR A 1057 -72.14 -54.29 -5.42
CA TYR A 1057 -71.49 -53.87 -4.18
C TYR A 1057 -70.63 -55.01 -3.63
N HIS A 1058 -69.45 -54.70 -3.12
CA HIS A 1058 -68.49 -55.70 -2.65
C HIS A 1058 -68.28 -55.57 -1.14
N ILE A 1059 -68.92 -56.45 -0.37
CA ILE A 1059 -68.79 -56.56 1.10
C ILE A 1059 -68.04 -57.84 1.46
N ASP A 1060 -67.70 -58.03 2.73
CA ASP A 1060 -66.93 -59.19 3.17
C ASP A 1060 -67.55 -60.53 2.78
N GLN A 1061 -68.87 -60.65 2.95
CA GLN A 1061 -69.61 -61.89 2.73
C GLN A 1061 -69.60 -62.35 1.25
N ASN A 1062 -69.57 -61.40 0.30
CA ASN A 1062 -69.52 -61.73 -1.13
C ASN A 1062 -68.11 -61.61 -1.74
N THR A 1063 -67.15 -61.06 -0.99
CA THR A 1063 -65.75 -60.90 -1.42
C THR A 1063 -64.86 -62.03 -0.90
N PHE A 1064 -65.07 -62.46 0.34
CA PHE A 1064 -64.30 -63.52 1.02
C PHE A 1064 -65.15 -64.76 1.35
N GLY A 1065 -66.44 -64.77 1.03
CA GLY A 1065 -67.36 -65.90 1.24
C GLY A 1065 -68.09 -66.33 -0.04
N ASN A 1066 -68.85 -67.43 0.05
CA ASN A 1066 -69.54 -68.04 -1.10
C ASN A 1066 -70.99 -67.55 -1.29
N THR A 1067 -71.65 -67.03 -0.24
CA THR A 1067 -73.03 -66.49 -0.28
C THR A 1067 -73.25 -65.42 0.81
N PRO A 1068 -74.08 -64.38 0.56
CA PRO A 1068 -74.48 -63.41 1.59
C PRO A 1068 -75.58 -64.01 2.48
N ASN A 1069 -75.20 -64.90 3.42
CA ASN A 1069 -76.16 -65.70 4.20
C ASN A 1069 -76.01 -65.55 5.73
N ASN A 1070 -75.78 -64.33 6.22
CA ASN A 1070 -75.73 -64.06 7.67
C ASN A 1070 -74.61 -64.81 8.44
N SER A 1071 -73.62 -65.37 7.73
CA SER A 1071 -72.49 -66.10 8.31
C SER A 1071 -71.32 -65.17 8.68
N ALA A 1072 -70.54 -65.57 9.68
CA ALA A 1072 -69.32 -64.87 10.08
C ALA A 1072 -68.23 -64.95 8.99
N VAL A 1073 -67.56 -63.84 8.70
CA VAL A 1073 -66.52 -63.78 7.66
C VAL A 1073 -65.11 -63.79 8.27
N THR A 1074 -64.30 -64.80 7.94
CA THR A 1074 -62.94 -65.02 8.50
C THR A 1074 -61.79 -64.62 7.56
N GLY A 1075 -62.07 -64.21 6.32
CA GLY A 1075 -61.05 -64.02 5.27
C GLY A 1075 -60.12 -62.81 5.43
N ILE A 1076 -60.48 -61.81 6.24
CA ILE A 1076 -59.62 -60.66 6.54
C ILE A 1076 -58.71 -61.01 7.71
N THR A 1077 -57.40 -61.06 7.49
CA THR A 1077 -56.41 -61.43 8.51
C THR A 1077 -55.76 -60.24 9.19
N GLN A 1078 -55.73 -59.07 8.53
CA GLN A 1078 -55.02 -57.90 9.00
C GLN A 1078 -55.69 -57.22 10.22
N THR A 1079 -54.91 -56.82 11.23
CA THR A 1079 -55.37 -55.96 12.34
C THR A 1079 -55.12 -54.47 12.08
N ASP A 1080 -55.79 -53.61 12.84
CA ASP A 1080 -55.55 -52.17 12.87
C ASP A 1080 -54.11 -51.83 13.30
N ALA A 1081 -53.57 -52.54 14.30
CA ALA A 1081 -52.20 -52.39 14.77
C ALA A 1081 -51.15 -52.68 13.68
N GLN A 1082 -51.39 -53.66 12.80
CA GLN A 1082 -50.51 -53.95 11.67
C GLN A 1082 -50.48 -52.80 10.64
N SER A 1083 -51.47 -51.92 10.61
CA SER A 1083 -51.55 -50.77 9.68
C SER A 1083 -50.65 -49.58 10.04
N ALA A 1084 -49.75 -49.74 11.02
CA ALA A 1084 -48.68 -48.81 11.38
C ALA A 1084 -49.12 -47.37 11.77
N GLY A 1085 -50.30 -47.20 12.40
CA GLY A 1085 -50.72 -45.92 13.00
C GLY A 1085 -50.99 -44.77 12.02
N LEU A 1086 -50.90 -44.97 10.70
CA LEU A 1086 -50.93 -43.88 9.72
C LEU A 1086 -52.21 -43.02 9.72
N CYS A 1087 -53.38 -43.65 9.84
CA CYS A 1087 -54.65 -42.95 10.00
C CYS A 1087 -54.95 -42.65 11.47
N LEU A 1088 -54.54 -43.55 12.38
CA LEU A 1088 -54.87 -43.48 13.81
C LEU A 1088 -54.08 -42.42 14.56
N ASN A 1089 -52.91 -42.03 14.03
CA ASN A 1089 -52.17 -40.86 14.48
C ASN A 1089 -52.91 -39.56 14.15
N CYS A 1090 -53.70 -39.55 13.07
CA CYS A 1090 -54.56 -38.42 12.72
C CYS A 1090 -55.97 -38.52 13.33
N HIS A 1091 -56.47 -39.73 13.59
CA HIS A 1091 -57.81 -40.04 14.08
C HIS A 1091 -57.79 -41.22 15.06
N ALA A 1092 -57.59 -40.95 16.35
CA ALA A 1092 -57.48 -41.99 17.37
C ALA A 1092 -58.75 -42.87 17.44
N LYS A 1093 -58.58 -44.20 17.54
CA LYS A 1093 -59.67 -45.20 17.66
C LYS A 1093 -60.67 -44.83 18.77
N ALA A 1094 -60.15 -44.41 19.93
CA ALA A 1094 -60.97 -44.00 21.09
C ALA A 1094 -61.92 -42.83 20.80
N ASN A 1095 -61.62 -42.00 19.79
CA ASN A 1095 -62.47 -40.89 19.39
C ASN A 1095 -63.52 -41.28 18.33
N LEU A 1096 -63.42 -42.49 17.77
CA LEU A 1096 -64.26 -42.97 16.68
C LEU A 1096 -65.29 -43.99 17.15
N THR A 1097 -64.93 -44.82 18.14
CA THR A 1097 -65.79 -45.87 18.69
C THR A 1097 -65.48 -46.17 20.16
N ASN A 1098 -66.50 -46.55 20.93
CA ASN A 1098 -66.34 -47.11 22.27
C ASN A 1098 -66.31 -48.65 22.29
N GLY A 1099 -66.54 -49.30 21.14
CA GLY A 1099 -66.49 -50.75 20.91
C GLY A 1099 -67.63 -51.58 21.51
N THR A 1100 -68.59 -50.96 22.20
CA THR A 1100 -69.61 -51.64 23.02
C THR A 1100 -71.04 -51.17 22.80
N THR A 1101 -71.30 -49.87 22.72
CA THR A 1101 -72.65 -49.28 22.60
C THR A 1101 -72.72 -48.35 21.41
N HIS A 1102 -73.79 -48.47 20.62
CA HIS A 1102 -73.96 -47.65 19.44
C HIS A 1102 -75.43 -47.39 19.13
N THR A 1103 -75.69 -46.24 18.53
CA THR A 1103 -76.95 -45.96 17.82
C THR A 1103 -76.84 -46.42 16.37
N TRP A 1104 -77.94 -46.90 15.79
CA TRP A 1104 -78.01 -47.24 14.38
C TRP A 1104 -77.60 -46.03 13.50
N LYS A 1105 -76.78 -46.26 12.46
CA LYS A 1105 -76.18 -45.23 11.57
C LYS A 1105 -75.22 -44.23 12.25
N SER A 1106 -74.88 -44.40 13.52
CA SER A 1106 -73.93 -43.52 14.20
C SER A 1106 -72.49 -43.73 13.70
N LYS A 1107 -71.64 -42.70 13.88
CA LYS A 1107 -70.19 -42.80 13.65
C LYS A 1107 -69.61 -44.03 14.35
N ASP A 1108 -70.05 -44.30 15.58
CA ASP A 1108 -69.58 -45.41 16.40
C ASP A 1108 -69.83 -46.76 15.73
N ARG A 1109 -71.10 -47.07 15.40
CA ARG A 1109 -71.50 -48.33 14.74
C ARG A 1109 -70.76 -48.59 13.43
N VAL A 1110 -70.53 -47.54 12.64
CA VAL A 1110 -69.83 -47.66 11.35
C VAL A 1110 -68.37 -48.03 11.55
N HIS A 1111 -67.69 -47.46 12.56
CA HIS A 1111 -66.30 -47.77 12.85
C HIS A 1111 -66.13 -49.10 13.59
N GLU A 1112 -67.13 -49.57 14.34
CA GLU A 1112 -67.15 -50.93 14.91
C GLU A 1112 -67.13 -52.04 13.86
N ALA A 1113 -67.51 -51.75 12.60
CA ALA A 1113 -67.42 -52.71 11.50
C ALA A 1113 -65.97 -52.96 11.04
N VAL A 1114 -64.99 -52.19 11.55
CA VAL A 1114 -63.56 -52.47 11.36
C VAL A 1114 -63.16 -53.69 12.17
N LYS A 1115 -62.40 -54.61 11.57
CA LYS A 1115 -61.96 -55.83 12.26
C LYS A 1115 -61.30 -55.53 13.60
N GLY A 1116 -61.83 -56.11 14.68
CA GLY A 1116 -61.30 -55.98 16.05
C GLY A 1116 -61.66 -54.66 16.77
N TRP A 1117 -62.59 -53.87 16.23
CA TRP A 1117 -63.03 -52.62 16.88
C TRP A 1117 -64.28 -52.79 17.75
N LYS A 1118 -65.13 -53.78 17.45
CA LYS A 1118 -66.25 -54.21 18.30
C LYS A 1118 -65.79 -55.27 19.29
N THR A 1119 -66.06 -55.09 20.58
CA THR A 1119 -65.70 -56.05 21.64
C THR A 1119 -66.88 -56.93 22.09
N ALA A 1120 -68.12 -56.59 21.72
CA ALA A 1120 -69.33 -57.31 22.14
C ALA A 1120 -70.27 -57.67 20.96
N ASN A 1121 -70.11 -58.88 20.39
CA ASN A 1121 -71.11 -59.73 19.70
C ASN A 1121 -70.36 -60.87 18.97
N THR A 1122 -70.82 -62.11 19.09
CA THR A 1122 -70.16 -63.30 18.49
C THR A 1122 -70.47 -63.51 17.00
N THR A 1123 -71.40 -62.75 16.41
CA THR A 1123 -71.82 -62.86 15.00
C THR A 1123 -71.24 -61.72 14.15
N TYR A 1124 -69.93 -61.79 13.85
CA TYR A 1124 -69.25 -60.79 13.01
C TYR A 1124 -69.67 -60.89 11.53
N GLN A 1125 -70.72 -60.17 11.14
CA GLN A 1125 -71.18 -60.08 9.74
C GLN A 1125 -70.20 -59.28 8.85
N HIS A 1126 -69.41 -58.38 9.45
CA HIS A 1126 -68.43 -57.52 8.76
C HIS A 1126 -67.13 -57.44 9.56
N ASN A 1127 -66.01 -57.47 8.85
CA ASN A 1127 -64.63 -57.37 9.36
C ASN A 1127 -63.81 -56.45 8.46
N TYR A 1128 -64.37 -55.29 8.11
CA TYR A 1128 -63.79 -54.42 7.08
C TYR A 1128 -62.38 -53.96 7.44
N THR A 1129 -61.52 -53.87 6.42
CA THR A 1129 -60.33 -53.02 6.49
C THR A 1129 -60.76 -51.56 6.44
N CYS A 1130 -60.08 -50.66 7.15
CA CYS A 1130 -60.40 -49.23 7.08
C CYS A 1130 -60.35 -48.66 5.63
N SER A 1131 -59.60 -49.33 4.73
CA SER A 1131 -59.51 -49.01 3.30
C SER A 1131 -60.72 -49.40 2.45
N LYS A 1132 -61.69 -50.14 3.01
CA LYS A 1132 -62.99 -50.34 2.36
C LYS A 1132 -63.67 -49.00 2.14
N CYS A 1133 -63.69 -48.17 3.20
CA CYS A 1133 -64.40 -46.89 3.24
C CYS A 1133 -63.51 -45.69 2.90
N HIS A 1134 -62.22 -45.75 3.28
CA HIS A 1134 -61.29 -44.63 3.16
C HIS A 1134 -60.17 -44.88 2.13
N SER A 1135 -59.75 -43.84 1.43
CA SER A 1135 -58.53 -43.84 0.62
C SER A 1135 -57.69 -42.59 0.89
N PRO A 1136 -56.38 -42.74 1.15
CA PRO A 1136 -55.50 -41.60 1.44
C PRO A 1136 -55.33 -40.62 0.27
N HIS A 1137 -55.64 -41.03 -0.96
CA HIS A 1137 -55.50 -40.24 -2.19
C HIS A 1137 -56.82 -40.24 -2.95
N THR A 1138 -57.77 -39.42 -2.47
CA THR A 1138 -59.07 -39.27 -3.12
C THR A 1138 -59.48 -37.82 -3.28
N SER A 1139 -59.93 -37.50 -4.49
CA SER A 1139 -60.64 -36.27 -4.83
C SER A 1139 -62.12 -36.58 -5.07
N SER A 1140 -62.72 -37.33 -4.14
CA SER A 1140 -64.12 -37.75 -4.20
C SER A 1140 -65.07 -36.57 -3.97
N VAL A 1141 -66.30 -36.72 -4.45
CA VAL A 1141 -67.44 -35.88 -4.07
C VAL A 1141 -67.94 -36.19 -2.66
N LEU A 1142 -67.47 -37.28 -2.06
CA LEU A 1142 -67.78 -37.65 -0.68
C LEU A 1142 -67.01 -36.77 0.32
N PRO A 1143 -67.59 -36.50 1.50
CA PRO A 1143 -66.88 -35.83 2.59
C PRO A 1143 -65.62 -36.59 2.99
N ARG A 1144 -64.54 -35.85 3.26
CA ARG A 1144 -63.26 -36.40 3.77
C ARG A 1144 -62.64 -37.39 2.75
N LEU A 1145 -61.64 -38.16 3.18
CA LEU A 1145 -60.91 -39.11 2.35
C LEU A 1145 -61.71 -40.40 2.04
N MET A 1146 -63.00 -40.29 1.74
CA MET A 1146 -63.89 -41.44 1.48
C MET A 1146 -63.91 -41.82 -0.01
N VAL A 1147 -64.05 -43.12 -0.28
CA VAL A 1147 -64.09 -43.68 -1.67
C VAL A 1147 -65.30 -44.55 -1.98
N THR A 1148 -66.03 -44.97 -0.96
CA THR A 1148 -67.33 -45.61 -1.12
C THR A 1148 -68.27 -45.03 -0.08
N ASP A 1149 -69.50 -44.81 -0.50
CA ASP A 1149 -70.61 -44.46 0.37
C ASP A 1149 -71.55 -45.67 0.38
N CYS A 1150 -71.31 -46.58 1.33
CA CYS A 1150 -72.17 -47.74 1.56
C CYS A 1150 -73.49 -47.35 2.24
N LEU A 1151 -73.90 -46.08 2.11
CA LEU A 1151 -74.57 -45.33 3.18
C LEU A 1151 -75.66 -44.38 2.66
N ASP A 1152 -76.20 -44.62 1.46
CA ASP A 1152 -77.38 -43.89 1.01
C ASP A 1152 -78.35 -44.71 0.13
N GLY A 1153 -79.58 -44.85 0.61
CA GLY A 1153 -80.68 -45.54 -0.08
C GLY A 1153 -81.26 -44.81 -1.30
N VAL A 1154 -80.89 -43.54 -1.57
CA VAL A 1154 -81.37 -42.79 -2.74
C VAL A 1154 -80.53 -42.97 -4.02
N HIS A 1155 -79.37 -43.62 -3.97
CA HIS A 1155 -78.51 -43.83 -5.16
C HIS A 1155 -78.83 -45.11 -5.95
N LYS A 1156 -80.08 -45.23 -6.40
CA LYS A 1156 -80.50 -46.29 -7.33
C LYS A 1156 -80.30 -45.81 -8.77
N GLY A 1157 -79.45 -46.51 -9.54
CA GLY A 1157 -79.16 -46.21 -10.96
C GLY A 1157 -77.97 -45.27 -11.19
N ARG A 1158 -77.52 -45.14 -12.45
CA ARG A 1158 -76.33 -44.35 -12.85
C ARG A 1158 -76.50 -42.83 -12.74
N PHE A 1159 -77.73 -42.32 -12.71
CA PHE A 1159 -78.03 -40.88 -12.75
C PHE A 1159 -79.23 -40.52 -11.86
N GLY A 1160 -78.99 -40.07 -10.63
CA GLY A 1160 -79.96 -39.28 -9.86
C GLY A 1160 -81.03 -40.04 -9.07
N ASN A 1161 -81.09 -39.68 -7.79
CA ASN A 1161 -82.18 -39.78 -6.81
C ASN A 1161 -83.50 -40.42 -7.32
N ASN A 1162 -83.68 -41.72 -7.09
CA ASN A 1162 -84.95 -42.40 -7.32
C ASN A 1162 -85.65 -42.67 -5.97
N PRO A 1163 -86.58 -41.79 -5.51
CA PRO A 1163 -87.25 -41.95 -4.22
C PRO A 1163 -88.24 -43.13 -4.19
N GLY A 1164 -88.56 -43.74 -5.35
CA GLY A 1164 -89.41 -44.92 -5.46
C GLY A 1164 -88.71 -46.25 -5.17
N ALA A 1165 -89.48 -47.31 -4.93
CA ALA A 1165 -88.96 -48.68 -4.96
C ALA A 1165 -88.43 -48.99 -6.37
N VAL A 1166 -87.33 -49.76 -6.49
CA VAL A 1166 -86.82 -50.25 -7.80
C VAL A 1166 -87.84 -51.19 -8.48
N LEU A 1167 -88.90 -51.55 -7.75
CA LEU A 1167 -90.02 -52.35 -8.21
C LEU A 1167 -91.32 -51.57 -7.95
N THR A 1168 -91.87 -50.99 -9.00
CA THR A 1168 -93.33 -50.81 -9.15
C THR A 1168 -93.66 -51.37 -10.52
N ASP A 1169 -94.11 -52.62 -10.57
CA ASP A 1169 -94.69 -53.15 -11.79
C ASP A 1169 -96.22 -53.11 -11.63
N THR A 1170 -96.90 -52.48 -12.59
CA THR A 1170 -98.35 -52.54 -12.74
C THR A 1170 -98.64 -53.06 -14.14
N GLY A 1171 -98.62 -54.38 -14.29
CA GLY A 1171 -99.16 -55.06 -15.46
C GLY A 1171 -100.44 -55.80 -15.10
N THR A 1172 -101.53 -55.51 -15.81
CA THR A 1172 -102.77 -56.30 -15.77
C THR A 1172 -102.76 -57.29 -16.92
N GLY A 1173 -102.83 -58.59 -16.61
CA GLY A 1173 -103.11 -59.64 -17.58
C GLY A 1173 -104.29 -60.48 -17.09
N SER A 1174 -105.25 -60.76 -17.97
CA SER A 1174 -106.41 -61.60 -17.67
C SER A 1174 -106.11 -63.06 -17.98
N TYR A 1175 -106.29 -63.94 -17.00
CA TYR A 1175 -106.56 -65.36 -17.28
C TYR A 1175 -108.06 -65.56 -17.45
N ALA A 1176 -108.42 -66.44 -18.37
CA ALA A 1176 -109.80 -66.86 -18.59
C ALA A 1176 -110.24 -67.72 -17.39
N ASN A 1177 -111.14 -67.14 -16.58
CA ASN A 1177 -111.82 -67.72 -15.42
C ASN A 1177 -111.07 -67.54 -14.07
N ASP A 1178 -111.68 -66.69 -13.24
CA ASP A 1178 -111.64 -66.55 -11.77
C ASP A 1178 -110.36 -66.15 -10.98
N GLY A 1179 -109.61 -65.14 -11.44
CA GLY A 1179 -108.88 -64.25 -10.51
C GLY A 1179 -107.62 -63.58 -11.07
N THR A 1180 -107.42 -62.30 -10.79
CA THR A 1180 -106.27 -61.51 -11.27
C THR A 1180 -105.02 -61.71 -10.39
N CYS A 1181 -103.91 -62.19 -10.99
CA CYS A 1181 -102.58 -62.14 -10.36
C CYS A 1181 -101.88 -60.81 -10.72
N THR A 1182 -101.21 -60.16 -9.76
CA THR A 1182 -100.53 -58.86 -9.98
C THR A 1182 -99.04 -58.93 -9.63
N GLY A 1183 -98.20 -58.29 -10.44
CA GLY A 1183 -96.77 -58.06 -10.17
C GLY A 1183 -95.83 -59.24 -10.50
N GLN A 1184 -94.62 -59.19 -9.94
CA GLN A 1184 -93.45 -60.01 -10.28
C GLN A 1184 -93.65 -61.54 -10.14
N ALA A 1185 -94.71 -61.97 -9.44
CA ALA A 1185 -95.09 -63.38 -9.28
C ALA A 1185 -95.61 -64.02 -10.58
N SER A 1186 -96.29 -63.26 -11.46
CA SER A 1186 -96.79 -63.76 -12.76
C SER A 1186 -95.66 -64.07 -13.75
N PHE A 1187 -94.54 -63.35 -13.65
CA PHE A 1187 -93.35 -63.52 -14.48
C PHE A 1187 -92.40 -64.64 -14.02
N LEU A 1188 -92.56 -65.11 -12.77
CA LEU A 1188 -91.75 -66.19 -12.19
C LEU A 1188 -92.42 -67.57 -12.24
N GLY A 1189 -93.73 -67.63 -12.57
CA GLY A 1189 -94.48 -68.88 -12.76
C GLY A 1189 -95.06 -69.52 -11.48
N ASP A 1190 -95.01 -68.82 -10.34
CA ASP A 1190 -95.30 -69.38 -9.02
C ASP A 1190 -96.66 -68.93 -8.44
N CYS A 1191 -97.77 -69.19 -9.15
CA CYS A 1191 -99.12 -68.85 -8.69
C CYS A 1191 -99.79 -70.02 -7.95
N VAL A 1192 -100.20 -69.83 -6.68
CA VAL A 1192 -101.03 -70.78 -5.93
C VAL A 1192 -102.17 -70.02 -5.20
N SER A 1193 -103.42 -70.42 -5.44
CA SER A 1193 -104.72 -69.90 -4.93
C SER A 1193 -104.79 -69.69 -3.39
N ALA A 1194 -105.69 -68.93 -2.74
CA ALA A 1194 -106.73 -67.94 -3.06
C ALA A 1194 -107.05 -67.15 -1.76
N ASN A 1195 -107.60 -65.93 -1.91
CA ASN A 1195 -108.30 -65.09 -0.90
C ASN A 1195 -107.51 -64.13 0.00
N ASN A 1196 -106.97 -63.03 -0.55
CA ASN A 1196 -107.27 -61.62 -0.16
C ASN A 1196 -106.41 -60.63 -0.98
N PRO A 1197 -106.88 -59.40 -1.28
CA PRO A 1197 -106.11 -58.41 -2.03
C PRO A 1197 -105.21 -57.63 -1.07
N GLY A 1198 -104.05 -58.19 -0.75
CA GLY A 1198 -102.93 -57.48 -0.14
C GLY A 1198 -101.87 -57.19 -1.19
N THR A 1199 -101.50 -55.93 -1.37
CA THR A 1199 -100.36 -55.51 -2.22
C THR A 1199 -99.07 -56.18 -1.76
N VAL A 1200 -98.58 -57.16 -2.52
CA VAL A 1200 -97.30 -57.84 -2.21
C VAL A 1200 -96.16 -56.94 -2.67
N THR A 1201 -95.53 -56.24 -1.72
CA THR A 1201 -94.34 -55.41 -1.96
C THR A 1201 -93.10 -56.17 -1.51
N GLY A 1202 -92.33 -56.68 -2.47
CA GLY A 1202 -91.00 -57.23 -2.24
C GLY A 1202 -89.96 -56.12 -2.14
N TYR A 1203 -89.27 -56.03 -1.01
CA TYR A 1203 -88.12 -55.13 -0.81
C TYR A 1203 -86.87 -55.99 -0.91
N ILE A 1204 -85.81 -55.62 -1.64
CA ILE A 1204 -84.48 -56.19 -1.38
C ILE A 1204 -83.50 -55.04 -1.14
N PRO A 1205 -82.77 -55.05 0.01
CA PRO A 1205 -82.74 -56.09 1.03
C PRO A 1205 -83.97 -55.98 1.95
N GLY A 1206 -84.81 -57.00 1.95
CA GLY A 1206 -86.11 -56.97 2.60
C GLY A 1206 -86.97 -58.19 2.22
N TYR A 1207 -88.16 -58.18 2.76
CA TYR A 1207 -89.04 -59.33 2.94
C TYR A 1207 -89.57 -59.94 1.63
N TYR A 1208 -89.59 -61.27 1.54
CA TYR A 1208 -90.46 -62.03 0.62
C TYR A 1208 -91.40 -62.90 1.45
N SER A 1209 -92.70 -62.67 1.38
CA SER A 1209 -93.72 -63.56 1.95
C SER A 1209 -94.35 -64.41 0.85
N GLY A 1210 -94.00 -65.69 0.84
CA GLY A 1210 -94.86 -66.72 0.26
C GLY A 1210 -95.85 -67.22 1.31
N THR A 1211 -97.01 -67.68 0.88
CA THR A 1211 -98.15 -68.10 1.72
C THR A 1211 -97.91 -69.35 2.59
N ASN A 1212 -96.71 -69.95 2.57
CA ASN A 1212 -96.38 -71.14 3.38
C ASN A 1212 -95.60 -70.85 4.68
N GLY A 1213 -95.52 -69.59 5.13
CA GLY A 1213 -94.89 -69.26 6.42
C GLY A 1213 -93.37 -69.44 6.49
N VAL A 1214 -92.71 -69.81 5.38
CA VAL A 1214 -91.24 -69.88 5.30
C VAL A 1214 -90.69 -68.52 4.88
N ASN A 1215 -90.29 -67.72 5.86
CA ASN A 1215 -89.68 -66.41 5.66
C ASN A 1215 -88.19 -66.57 5.28
N ASN A 1216 -87.85 -66.41 4.00
CA ASN A 1216 -86.44 -66.29 3.59
C ASN A 1216 -85.99 -64.83 3.73
N LEU A 1217 -85.53 -64.43 4.93
CA LEU A 1217 -84.90 -63.12 5.14
C LEU A 1217 -83.44 -63.13 4.67
N ILE A 1218 -83.11 -62.28 3.69
CA ILE A 1218 -81.73 -61.85 3.47
C ILE A 1218 -81.45 -60.69 4.42
N ASN A 1219 -81.10 -61.02 5.67
CA ASN A 1219 -80.63 -60.03 6.65
C ASN A 1219 -79.17 -59.70 6.36
N CYS A 1220 -78.90 -58.50 5.84
CA CYS A 1220 -77.53 -58.02 5.69
C CYS A 1220 -76.99 -57.42 7.01
N HIS A 1221 -77.88 -57.04 7.95
CA HIS A 1221 -77.53 -56.40 9.24
C HIS A 1221 -78.25 -57.04 10.43
N GLU A 1222 -77.58 -57.08 11.58
CA GLU A 1222 -78.10 -57.50 12.90
C GLU A 1222 -79.47 -56.82 13.19
N GLY A 1223 -80.56 -57.59 13.05
CA GLY A 1223 -81.95 -57.10 13.04
C GLY A 1223 -82.52 -56.69 14.41
N ASN A 1224 -81.93 -55.69 15.06
CA ASN A 1224 -82.30 -55.32 16.44
C ASN A 1224 -83.59 -54.51 16.62
N THR A 1225 -84.34 -54.19 15.56
CA THR A 1225 -85.55 -53.33 15.68
C THR A 1225 -86.74 -53.76 14.82
N GLY A 1226 -86.72 -54.95 14.19
CA GLY A 1226 -87.89 -55.56 13.54
C GLY A 1226 -88.51 -54.82 12.33
N SER A 1227 -87.97 -53.67 11.90
CA SER A 1227 -88.56 -52.81 10.85
C SER A 1227 -87.80 -52.84 9.51
N ARG A 1228 -88.53 -52.71 8.40
CA ARG A 1228 -88.05 -52.69 6.99
C ARG A 1228 -87.09 -51.52 6.67
N ILE A 1229 -86.98 -50.55 7.58
CA ILE A 1229 -86.16 -49.33 7.44
C ILE A 1229 -84.69 -49.60 7.82
N ASN A 1230 -84.42 -50.71 8.51
CA ASN A 1230 -83.11 -51.02 9.10
C ASN A 1230 -82.12 -51.70 8.16
N GLN A 1231 -82.52 -52.04 6.93
CA GLN A 1231 -81.57 -52.52 5.90
C GLN A 1231 -81.03 -51.37 5.04
N GLN A 1232 -81.46 -50.14 5.30
CA GLN A 1232 -81.03 -48.93 4.57
C GLN A 1232 -79.92 -48.24 5.35
N TRP A 1233 -78.73 -48.24 4.78
CA TRP A 1233 -77.59 -47.54 5.33
C TRP A 1233 -77.73 -46.05 5.01
N ASN A 1234 -77.75 -45.22 6.08
CA ASN A 1234 -77.67 -43.75 6.18
C ASN A 1234 -78.41 -42.89 5.10
N SER A 1235 -78.49 -41.58 5.30
CA SER A 1235 -79.23 -40.63 4.44
C SER A 1235 -78.45 -39.32 4.24
N VAL A 1236 -77.13 -39.37 4.45
CA VAL A 1236 -76.32 -38.17 4.73
C VAL A 1236 -75.19 -37.96 3.71
N THR A 1237 -75.01 -38.81 2.70
CA THR A 1237 -73.91 -38.67 1.75
C THR A 1237 -74.28 -38.96 0.30
N PRO A 1238 -74.39 -37.95 -0.57
CA PRO A 1238 -74.59 -38.15 -2.00
C PRO A 1238 -73.36 -38.77 -2.68
N TRP A 1239 -73.54 -39.80 -3.52
CA TRP A 1239 -72.51 -40.18 -4.51
C TRP A 1239 -72.35 -39.13 -5.62
N ALA A 1240 -73.34 -38.25 -5.75
CA ALA A 1240 -73.34 -36.99 -6.49
C ALA A 1240 -74.79 -36.47 -6.50
N LYS A 1241 -74.98 -35.17 -6.30
CA LYS A 1241 -76.27 -34.52 -6.64
C LYS A 1241 -76.29 -34.11 -8.10
#